data_AF-A0A2H1VMC9-F1
#
_entry.id   AF-A0A2H1VMC9-F1
#
_cell.length_a   1.000
_cell.length_b   1.000
_cell.length_c   1.000
_cell.angle_alpha   90.00
_cell.angle_beta   90.00
_cell.angle_gamma   90.00
#
_symmetry.space_group_name_H-M   'P 1'
#
loop_
_entity.id
_entity.type
_entity.pdbx_description
1 polymer ?
#
loop_
_entity_poly.entity_id
_entity_poly.type
_entity_poly.pdbx_seq_one_letter_code
_entity_poly.pdbx_strand_id
1 'polypeptide(L)'
;MCDTNGFWRLFTIFLVALCAFSVVNARFFLNLYPRIKLDARSPKDAGEPLFITPYLKTGAISLAQNLSRVSITDTIGFRSHAGFFTIDEIYNANLYFWYFPPFSKKEEAPIIIWLQGGPGGSSLFGLFQELGPLIAKKEGFALRKYHWALNYHLIFIDNPVGTGFSFTDNENAYCTNETCVAEGLYSTLTQFYQLFPNLKQNELYLAGESYAGKYLPSFGLKIHQENAKSKEKVNLKGIAMGNAYCDPINQLDYGHYLYQLGLIDENESKLFLKYQADIANQIKQGNWEQADVLMDRLMDGDMTNFSYFKYYTGFDYYYNYLQAAAADDMSVFVNLLQNDKVRRGVHVGGLPFNDGLKVQLSLILDLLQSVAPAISELLSHYRIMFYNGQLDIVVAYPLTENFLRNLKFSSAMEYKNAKRMIWKVGDDIAGYVKRAGNLTEVLVRNAGHMVPRDQPNTVLSLITLVNSIFFPIYPRLKLPAKSCKEAGTPVFVTPYLKQGLIGAAQNVTRVLLLDVPEVASHAGFFTVDQKYNSNLYFWYFHPFTRNKTAPVLLWLQGGPGSSSLFGLFVELGPLMALGNKFVLRKYHWALHYHVLFIDSPVGTGFSFTQNTKGYCTNQDCVAKALYGALRQFFQLFPHLAHNDFYITGESYAGKYIPSLGLMIHKENAKTNCKINLKGMALGNAYSDPINQLDYGNFLYQHGLLDNYQRKVFLKTQNEIYAAIKNEAWTQANILMDRLMDGEVTHFALFKFYTGFNYYYNFLQSTLSDEKTPFMKLLHKNDVRRSIHVGGRSFHDGETVQLMLSLDMMQSVAPAISELLSHYRMLFYNGQLDIIVAYPLTINFINNLNFSASDEYFRATRIIWKVGNNIAGYIKTGGNLTEALVRNAGHMVPKDQPRWALDLIQKFINNDYN
;
A
#
# COMPACT_ATOMS: atom_id res chain seq x y z
N MET A 1 -39.96 -60.41 11.84
CA MET A 1 -39.62 -59.83 13.15
C MET A 1 -38.36 -59.00 12.98
N CYS A 2 -38.53 -57.69 13.17
CA CYS A 2 -37.56 -56.59 13.32
C CYS A 2 -36.37 -56.49 12.36
N ASP A 3 -36.61 -55.71 11.31
CA ASP A 3 -35.69 -55.22 10.28
C ASP A 3 -34.78 -54.12 10.85
N THR A 4 -33.48 -54.44 10.99
CA THR A 4 -32.43 -53.56 11.51
C THR A 4 -31.85 -52.60 10.47
N ASN A 5 -32.33 -52.62 9.21
CA ASN A 5 -31.83 -51.74 8.14
C ASN A 5 -32.56 -50.39 8.07
N GLY A 6 -33.74 -50.27 8.67
CA GLY A 6 -34.48 -49.00 8.74
C GLY A 6 -33.87 -47.99 9.70
N PHE A 7 -33.29 -48.47 10.81
CA PHE A 7 -32.78 -47.59 11.88
C PHE A 7 -31.48 -46.87 11.48
N TRP A 8 -30.56 -47.54 10.77
CA TRP A 8 -29.34 -46.89 10.28
C TRP A 8 -29.58 -45.94 9.12
N ARG A 9 -30.52 -46.24 8.20
CA ARG A 9 -30.89 -45.28 7.13
C ARG A 9 -31.59 -44.06 7.70
N LEU A 10 -32.48 -44.21 8.69
CA LEU A 10 -33.11 -43.07 9.34
C LEU A 10 -32.14 -42.29 10.23
N PHE A 11 -31.19 -42.93 10.93
CA PHE A 11 -30.20 -42.22 11.76
C PHE A 11 -29.20 -41.43 10.91
N THR A 12 -28.77 -41.94 9.75
CA THR A 12 -27.90 -41.21 8.81
C THR A 12 -28.65 -40.08 8.10
N ILE A 13 -29.93 -40.27 7.74
CA ILE A 13 -30.77 -39.20 7.18
C ILE A 13 -31.10 -38.14 8.25
N PHE A 14 -31.25 -38.53 9.53
CA PHE A 14 -31.50 -37.60 10.63
C PHE A 14 -30.25 -36.80 11.05
N LEU A 15 -29.05 -37.39 10.95
CA LEU A 15 -27.77 -36.67 11.14
C LEU A 15 -27.44 -35.74 9.96
N VAL A 16 -27.72 -36.16 8.72
CA VAL A 16 -27.60 -35.28 7.54
C VAL A 16 -28.65 -34.16 7.59
N ALA A 17 -29.86 -34.42 8.08
CA ALA A 17 -30.89 -33.39 8.27
C ALA A 17 -30.60 -32.45 9.46
N LEU A 18 -30.03 -32.92 10.58
CA LEU A 18 -29.66 -32.07 11.71
C LEU A 18 -28.42 -31.21 11.42
N CYS A 19 -27.49 -31.68 10.58
CA CYS A 19 -26.42 -30.85 10.04
C CYS A 19 -26.91 -29.88 8.94
N ALA A 20 -27.96 -30.24 8.19
CA ALA A 20 -28.55 -29.33 7.19
C ALA A 20 -29.43 -28.23 7.82
N PHE A 21 -30.06 -28.48 8.96
CA PHE A 21 -30.96 -27.51 9.62
C PHE A 21 -30.25 -26.47 10.51
N SER A 22 -28.99 -26.66 10.88
CA SER A 22 -28.18 -25.64 11.58
C SER A 22 -27.42 -24.71 10.64
N VAL A 23 -27.41 -24.98 9.33
CA VAL A 23 -26.58 -24.28 8.32
C VAL A 23 -27.36 -23.21 7.54
N VAL A 24 -28.67 -23.07 7.74
CA VAL A 24 -29.53 -22.18 6.92
C VAL A 24 -29.27 -20.67 7.13
N ASN A 25 -28.34 -20.27 8.00
CA ASN A 25 -27.96 -18.85 8.19
C ASN A 25 -26.45 -18.56 8.19
N ALA A 26 -25.59 -19.52 7.85
CA ALA A 26 -24.14 -19.25 7.78
C ALA A 26 -23.78 -18.64 6.42
N ARG A 27 -23.09 -17.50 6.40
CA ARG A 27 -22.43 -16.94 5.21
C ARG A 27 -20.99 -17.45 5.23
N PHE A 28 -20.47 -17.91 4.09
CA PHE A 28 -19.20 -18.63 4.02
C PHE A 28 -18.07 -17.78 3.43
N PHE A 29 -16.83 -18.26 3.55
CA PHE A 29 -15.62 -17.55 3.11
C PHE A 29 -15.78 -17.01 1.70
N LEU A 30 -15.60 -15.69 1.54
CA LEU A 30 -15.65 -14.86 0.32
C LEU A 30 -16.98 -14.17 0.03
N ASN A 31 -17.29 -13.11 0.78
CA ASN A 31 -17.94 -11.96 0.13
C ASN A 31 -16.90 -11.09 -0.60
N LEU A 32 -16.31 -11.68 -1.66
CA LEU A 32 -15.30 -11.04 -2.51
C LEU A 32 -15.84 -9.80 -3.26
N TYR A 33 -17.15 -9.78 -3.44
CA TYR A 33 -17.90 -8.74 -4.12
C TYR A 33 -19.16 -8.43 -3.31
N PRO A 34 -19.60 -7.15 -3.24
CA PRO A 34 -20.88 -6.84 -2.62
C PRO A 34 -21.98 -7.69 -3.25
N ARG A 35 -22.77 -8.39 -2.41
CA ARG A 35 -23.89 -9.21 -2.90
C ARG A 35 -24.94 -8.31 -3.51
N ILE A 36 -25.07 -8.41 -4.81
CA ILE A 36 -26.06 -7.65 -5.58
C ILE A 36 -27.25 -8.58 -5.80
N LYS A 37 -28.38 -8.21 -5.23
CA LYS A 37 -29.67 -8.83 -5.53
C LYS A 37 -30.56 -7.76 -6.14
N LEU A 38 -30.95 -7.97 -7.39
CA LEU A 38 -31.97 -7.14 -8.04
C LEU A 38 -33.25 -7.95 -8.12
N ASP A 39 -34.36 -7.29 -7.83
CA ASP A 39 -35.67 -7.92 -7.88
C ASP A 39 -36.02 -8.28 -9.32
N ALA A 40 -36.72 -9.41 -9.47
CA ALA A 40 -37.34 -9.79 -10.74
C ALA A 40 -38.28 -8.67 -11.20
N ARG A 41 -38.32 -8.43 -12.51
CA ARG A 41 -39.15 -7.38 -13.11
C ARG A 41 -40.26 -8.00 -13.93
N SER A 42 -41.36 -7.27 -14.07
CA SER A 42 -42.46 -7.70 -14.91
C SER A 42 -41.95 -7.86 -16.35
N PRO A 43 -42.15 -9.01 -17.00
CA PRO A 43 -41.78 -9.19 -18.41
C PRO A 43 -42.46 -8.18 -19.33
N LYS A 44 -43.63 -7.65 -18.92
CA LYS A 44 -44.34 -6.57 -19.63
C LYS A 44 -43.48 -5.30 -19.77
N ASP A 45 -42.68 -4.98 -18.76
CA ASP A 45 -41.90 -3.75 -18.70
C ASP A 45 -40.44 -3.98 -19.12
N ALA A 46 -39.83 -5.07 -18.67
CA ALA A 46 -38.42 -5.37 -18.95
C ALA A 46 -38.19 -6.17 -20.25
N GLY A 47 -39.25 -6.70 -20.87
CA GLY A 47 -39.16 -7.59 -22.04
C GLY A 47 -38.85 -9.05 -21.67
N GLU A 48 -38.78 -9.90 -22.69
CA GLU A 48 -38.41 -11.32 -22.56
C GLU A 48 -36.89 -11.51 -22.68
N PRO A 49 -36.29 -12.46 -21.93
CA PRO A 49 -34.88 -12.82 -22.09
C PRO A 49 -34.61 -13.48 -23.45
N LEU A 50 -33.45 -13.21 -24.03
CA LEU A 50 -33.05 -13.78 -25.33
C LEU A 50 -32.22 -15.05 -25.15
N PHE A 51 -32.82 -16.20 -25.41
CA PHE A 51 -32.09 -17.48 -25.51
C PHE A 51 -31.58 -17.68 -26.94
N ILE A 52 -30.27 -17.83 -27.08
CA ILE A 52 -29.60 -17.99 -28.38
C ILE A 52 -29.64 -19.45 -28.86
N THR A 53 -29.51 -20.41 -27.94
CA THR A 53 -29.41 -21.84 -28.22
C THR A 53 -30.50 -22.39 -29.16
N PRO A 54 -31.79 -22.03 -29.02
CA PRO A 54 -32.82 -22.48 -29.96
C PRO A 54 -32.54 -22.10 -31.42
N TYR A 55 -32.01 -20.90 -31.67
CA TYR A 55 -31.69 -20.44 -33.02
C TYR A 55 -30.45 -21.13 -33.58
N LEU A 56 -29.47 -21.49 -32.74
CA LEU A 56 -28.31 -22.25 -33.16
C LEU A 56 -28.71 -23.66 -33.61
N LYS A 57 -29.63 -24.31 -32.87
CA LYS A 57 -30.15 -25.64 -33.21
C LYS A 57 -30.88 -25.67 -34.55
N THR A 58 -31.57 -24.59 -34.93
CA THR A 58 -32.25 -24.49 -36.22
C THR A 58 -31.38 -23.91 -37.34
N GLY A 59 -30.11 -23.57 -37.07
CA GLY A 59 -29.22 -22.94 -38.04
C GLY A 59 -29.57 -21.48 -38.38
N ALA A 60 -30.41 -20.81 -37.59
CA ALA A 60 -30.87 -19.44 -37.81
C ALA A 60 -29.84 -18.40 -37.31
N ILE A 61 -28.57 -18.56 -37.71
CA ILE A 61 -27.42 -17.82 -37.17
C ILE A 61 -27.53 -16.31 -37.39
N SER A 62 -27.84 -15.86 -38.61
CA SER A 62 -27.97 -14.41 -38.92
C SER A 62 -29.09 -13.74 -38.13
N LEU A 63 -30.18 -14.46 -37.86
CA LEU A 63 -31.27 -13.97 -37.02
C LEU A 63 -30.81 -13.83 -35.57
N ALA A 64 -30.12 -14.85 -35.03
CA ALA A 64 -29.57 -14.81 -33.68
C ALA A 64 -28.55 -13.68 -33.48
N GLN A 65 -27.69 -13.44 -34.48
CA GLN A 65 -26.74 -12.31 -34.48
C GLN A 65 -27.46 -10.96 -34.46
N ASN A 66 -28.54 -10.81 -35.23
CA ASN A 66 -29.31 -9.57 -35.26
C ASN A 66 -30.07 -9.34 -33.94
N LEU A 67 -30.72 -10.39 -33.41
CA LEU A 67 -31.46 -10.31 -32.15
C LEU A 67 -30.56 -10.01 -30.95
N SER A 68 -29.34 -10.55 -30.92
CA SER A 68 -28.40 -10.35 -29.82
C SER A 68 -27.84 -8.94 -29.73
N ARG A 69 -28.07 -8.04 -30.71
CA ARG A 69 -27.54 -6.67 -30.68
C ARG A 69 -28.06 -5.86 -29.50
N VAL A 70 -27.16 -5.22 -28.76
CA VAL A 70 -27.49 -4.43 -27.58
C VAL A 70 -27.74 -2.97 -27.96
N SER A 71 -28.97 -2.52 -27.81
CA SER A 71 -29.39 -1.17 -28.24
C SER A 71 -28.71 -0.03 -27.47
N ILE A 72 -28.31 -0.25 -26.22
CA ILE A 72 -27.70 0.78 -25.38
C ILE A 72 -26.33 1.18 -25.91
N THR A 73 -25.52 0.22 -26.33
CA THR A 73 -24.18 0.51 -26.87
C THR A 73 -24.29 1.15 -28.26
N ASP A 74 -25.30 0.78 -29.06
CA ASP A 74 -25.60 1.46 -30.32
C ASP A 74 -25.87 2.96 -30.10
N THR A 75 -26.58 3.35 -29.02
CA THR A 75 -26.79 4.76 -28.68
C THR A 75 -25.53 5.50 -28.24
N ILE A 76 -24.52 4.78 -27.71
CA ILE A 76 -23.21 5.34 -27.34
C ILE A 76 -22.27 5.40 -28.57
N GLY A 77 -22.57 4.64 -29.62
CA GLY A 77 -21.87 4.68 -30.90
C GLY A 77 -20.98 3.47 -31.19
N PHE A 78 -21.19 2.33 -30.52
CA PHE A 78 -20.46 1.09 -30.82
C PHE A 78 -21.34 -0.15 -30.65
N ARG A 79 -21.00 -1.23 -31.37
CA ARG A 79 -21.81 -2.45 -31.36
C ARG A 79 -21.40 -3.37 -30.21
N SER A 80 -22.36 -4.09 -29.65
CA SER A 80 -22.11 -5.25 -28.79
C SER A 80 -23.27 -6.25 -28.86
N HIS A 81 -23.04 -7.48 -28.43
CA HIS A 81 -24.02 -8.55 -28.46
C HIS A 81 -24.18 -9.21 -27.09
N ALA A 82 -25.40 -9.54 -26.68
CA ALA A 82 -25.68 -10.22 -25.42
C ALA A 82 -26.84 -11.22 -25.55
N GLY A 83 -26.94 -12.13 -24.60
CA GLY A 83 -28.00 -13.13 -24.52
C GLY A 83 -27.59 -14.33 -23.67
N PHE A 84 -28.38 -15.40 -23.75
CA PHE A 84 -28.18 -16.63 -22.99
C PHE A 84 -27.83 -17.82 -23.87
N PHE A 85 -26.86 -18.62 -23.42
CA PHE A 85 -26.64 -19.97 -23.91
C PHE A 85 -27.16 -20.98 -22.87
N THR A 86 -28.06 -21.85 -23.31
CA THR A 86 -28.49 -23.02 -22.53
C THR A 86 -27.41 -24.09 -22.63
N ILE A 87 -26.77 -24.40 -21.50
CA ILE A 87 -25.67 -25.36 -21.42
C ILE A 87 -26.14 -26.75 -20.96
N ASP A 88 -27.29 -26.82 -20.28
CA ASP A 88 -27.98 -28.06 -19.91
C ASP A 88 -29.50 -27.84 -20.00
N GLU A 89 -30.18 -28.59 -20.87
CA GLU A 89 -31.63 -28.48 -21.06
C GLU A 89 -32.44 -29.21 -19.99
N ILE A 90 -31.86 -30.26 -19.37
CA ILE A 90 -32.52 -31.05 -18.34
C ILE A 90 -32.71 -30.20 -17.08
N TYR A 91 -31.70 -29.41 -16.76
CA TYR A 91 -31.72 -28.53 -15.59
C TYR A 91 -31.97 -27.07 -15.92
N ASN A 92 -32.36 -26.75 -17.17
CA ASN A 92 -32.58 -25.37 -17.62
C ASN A 92 -31.42 -24.44 -17.20
N ALA A 93 -30.19 -24.91 -17.38
CA ALA A 93 -28.99 -24.20 -16.94
C ALA A 93 -28.53 -23.26 -18.04
N ASN A 94 -28.53 -21.96 -17.76
CA ASN A 94 -28.28 -20.91 -18.75
C ASN A 94 -27.16 -19.97 -18.29
N LEU A 95 -26.19 -19.72 -19.18
CA LEU A 95 -25.12 -18.76 -18.98
C LEU A 95 -25.34 -17.49 -19.82
N TYR A 96 -25.28 -16.33 -19.16
CA TYR A 96 -25.35 -15.02 -19.79
C TYR A 96 -23.97 -14.58 -20.29
N PHE A 97 -23.92 -14.03 -21.50
CA PHE A 97 -22.71 -13.43 -22.06
C PHE A 97 -22.96 -12.01 -22.57
N TRP A 98 -21.89 -11.21 -22.60
CA TRP A 98 -21.86 -9.93 -23.29
C TRP A 98 -20.53 -9.74 -24.04
N TYR A 99 -20.63 -9.69 -25.37
CA TYR A 99 -19.53 -9.61 -26.32
C TYR A 99 -19.39 -8.23 -26.96
N PHE A 100 -18.15 -7.73 -27.01
CA PHE A 100 -17.75 -6.46 -27.59
C PHE A 100 -16.70 -6.69 -28.70
N PRO A 101 -17.03 -6.43 -29.97
CA PRO A 101 -16.04 -6.36 -31.05
C PRO A 101 -14.98 -5.26 -30.81
N PRO A 102 -13.77 -5.38 -31.38
CA PRO A 102 -12.70 -4.43 -31.16
C PRO A 102 -13.00 -3.07 -31.82
N PHE A 103 -12.71 -2.00 -31.10
CA PHE A 103 -12.86 -0.63 -31.60
C PHE A 103 -11.83 -0.31 -32.71
N SER A 104 -10.71 -1.04 -32.75
CA SER A 104 -9.75 -1.01 -33.86
C SER A 104 -10.34 -1.50 -35.19
N LYS A 105 -11.50 -2.19 -35.16
CA LYS A 105 -12.19 -2.80 -36.31
C LYS A 105 -11.37 -3.87 -37.05
N LYS A 106 -10.30 -4.39 -36.44
CA LYS A 106 -9.55 -5.52 -36.96
C LYS A 106 -10.31 -6.81 -36.68
N GLU A 107 -10.81 -7.46 -37.71
CA GLU A 107 -11.60 -8.69 -37.56
C GLU A 107 -10.75 -9.82 -36.98
N GLU A 108 -9.47 -9.87 -37.36
CA GLU A 108 -8.46 -10.84 -36.93
C GLU A 108 -7.90 -10.60 -35.52
N ALA A 109 -8.36 -9.55 -34.82
CA ALA A 109 -7.92 -9.26 -33.45
C ALA A 109 -8.10 -10.48 -32.52
N PRO A 110 -7.23 -10.68 -31.51
CA PRO A 110 -7.44 -11.75 -30.55
C PRO A 110 -8.73 -11.60 -29.76
N ILE A 111 -9.26 -12.73 -29.31
CA ILE A 111 -10.41 -12.84 -28.40
C ILE A 111 -9.88 -12.95 -26.98
N ILE A 112 -10.46 -12.17 -26.07
CA ILE A 112 -10.26 -12.29 -24.63
C ILE A 112 -11.61 -12.62 -24.00
N ILE A 113 -11.68 -13.77 -23.33
CA ILE A 113 -12.79 -14.08 -22.42
C ILE A 113 -12.37 -13.61 -21.03
N TRP A 114 -13.17 -12.73 -20.43
CA TRP A 114 -13.01 -12.28 -19.05
C TRP A 114 -13.96 -13.02 -18.12
N LEU A 115 -13.40 -13.63 -17.07
CA LEU A 115 -14.13 -14.24 -15.98
C LEU A 115 -13.82 -13.54 -14.66
N GLN A 116 -14.86 -13.05 -13.99
CA GLN A 116 -14.72 -12.61 -12.61
C GLN A 116 -14.64 -13.82 -11.65
N GLY A 117 -14.02 -13.62 -10.49
CA GLY A 117 -13.87 -14.63 -9.44
C GLY A 117 -15.09 -14.75 -8.53
N GLY A 118 -14.85 -14.74 -7.22
CA GLY A 118 -15.88 -14.95 -6.20
C GLY A 118 -15.46 -16.12 -5.30
N PRO A 119 -16.00 -17.33 -5.44
CA PRO A 119 -16.83 -17.81 -6.55
C PRO A 119 -18.22 -17.20 -6.57
N GLY A 120 -18.81 -17.04 -7.77
CA GLY A 120 -20.14 -16.45 -7.92
C GLY A 120 -20.17 -14.95 -8.23
N GLY A 121 -19.03 -14.31 -8.45
CA GLY A 121 -18.94 -12.90 -8.83
C GLY A 121 -19.30 -12.67 -10.30
N SER A 122 -20.21 -11.73 -10.57
CA SER A 122 -20.60 -11.40 -11.95
C SER A 122 -19.46 -10.78 -12.74
N SER A 123 -19.25 -11.26 -13.97
CA SER A 123 -18.28 -10.68 -14.91
C SER A 123 -18.68 -9.29 -15.40
N LEU A 124 -19.95 -8.89 -15.17
CA LEU A 124 -20.38 -7.52 -15.40
C LEU A 124 -19.71 -6.52 -14.44
N PHE A 125 -19.20 -6.99 -13.29
CA PHE A 125 -18.30 -6.19 -12.47
C PHE A 125 -17.10 -5.71 -13.31
N GLY A 126 -16.38 -6.64 -13.96
CA GLY A 126 -15.22 -6.31 -14.80
C GLY A 126 -15.57 -5.44 -15.99
N LEU A 127 -16.79 -5.58 -16.53
CA LEU A 127 -17.31 -4.70 -17.58
C LEU A 127 -17.46 -3.25 -17.09
N PHE A 128 -18.09 -3.03 -15.94
CA PHE A 128 -18.50 -1.70 -15.50
C PHE A 128 -17.52 -1.00 -14.57
N GLN A 129 -16.65 -1.73 -13.88
CA GLN A 129 -15.74 -1.17 -12.87
C GLN A 129 -14.28 -1.21 -13.30
N GLU A 130 -13.91 -2.12 -14.19
CA GLU A 130 -12.50 -2.42 -14.45
C GLU A 130 -12.10 -2.06 -15.88
N LEU A 131 -12.23 -3.03 -16.80
CA LEU A 131 -11.55 -3.06 -18.10
C LEU A 131 -12.51 -3.01 -19.30
N GLY A 132 -13.82 -3.09 -19.06
CA GLY A 132 -14.81 -3.03 -20.11
C GLY A 132 -14.98 -1.62 -20.69
N PRO A 133 -15.55 -1.51 -21.90
CA PRO A 133 -15.73 -0.21 -22.56
C PRO A 133 -16.75 0.70 -21.87
N LEU A 134 -17.51 0.22 -20.88
CA LEU A 134 -18.57 0.97 -20.22
C LEU A 134 -18.15 1.44 -18.83
N ILE A 135 -18.57 2.66 -18.48
CA ILE A 135 -18.60 3.19 -17.12
C ILE A 135 -20.05 3.51 -16.80
N ALA A 136 -20.55 3.02 -15.67
CA ALA A 136 -21.86 3.39 -15.16
C ALA A 136 -21.84 4.78 -14.52
N LYS A 137 -22.83 5.61 -14.86
CA LYS A 137 -23.08 6.93 -14.29
C LYS A 137 -24.54 7.02 -13.86
N LYS A 138 -24.88 8.01 -13.02
CA LYS A 138 -26.25 8.18 -12.53
C LYS A 138 -27.27 8.30 -13.67
N GLU A 139 -26.88 8.90 -14.79
CA GLU A 139 -27.74 9.18 -15.94
C GLU A 139 -27.71 8.09 -17.03
N GLY A 140 -26.88 7.04 -16.88
CA GLY A 140 -26.70 5.99 -17.89
C GLY A 140 -25.26 5.52 -18.02
N PHE A 141 -24.89 4.99 -19.19
CA PHE A 141 -23.53 4.51 -19.44
C PHE A 141 -22.72 5.48 -20.30
N ALA A 142 -21.40 5.53 -20.05
CA ALA A 142 -20.44 6.29 -20.84
C ALA A 142 -19.27 5.41 -21.30
N LEU A 143 -18.55 5.85 -22.33
CA LEU A 143 -17.35 5.16 -22.82
C LEU A 143 -16.17 5.35 -21.84
N ARG A 144 -15.53 4.24 -21.46
CA ARG A 144 -14.28 4.23 -20.68
C ARG A 144 -13.12 4.68 -21.56
N LYS A 145 -12.18 5.45 -21.03
CA LYS A 145 -10.99 5.90 -21.79
C LYS A 145 -10.03 4.74 -22.10
N TYR A 146 -9.72 3.93 -21.11
CA TYR A 146 -8.81 2.79 -21.22
C TYR A 146 -9.61 1.52 -20.99
N HIS A 147 -9.76 0.70 -22.03
CA HIS A 147 -10.50 -0.55 -21.98
C HIS A 147 -9.91 -1.55 -22.97
N TRP A 148 -10.11 -2.84 -22.72
CA TRP A 148 -9.45 -3.87 -23.54
C TRP A 148 -10.13 -4.04 -24.91
N ALA A 149 -11.41 -3.69 -25.03
CA ALA A 149 -12.09 -3.67 -26.33
C ALA A 149 -11.51 -2.64 -27.33
N LEU A 150 -10.51 -1.83 -26.95
CA LEU A 150 -9.77 -1.01 -27.91
C LEU A 150 -9.14 -1.85 -29.03
N ASN A 151 -8.51 -2.97 -28.65
CA ASN A 151 -7.72 -3.79 -29.57
C ASN A 151 -8.16 -5.26 -29.66
N TYR A 152 -9.10 -5.70 -28.81
CA TYR A 152 -9.47 -7.11 -28.68
C TYR A 152 -10.98 -7.32 -28.79
N HIS A 153 -11.38 -8.49 -29.30
CA HIS A 153 -12.73 -8.99 -29.08
C HIS A 153 -12.86 -9.37 -27.61
N LEU A 154 -13.78 -8.78 -26.88
CA LEU A 154 -13.88 -8.94 -25.42
C LEU A 154 -15.22 -9.56 -25.05
N ILE A 155 -15.20 -10.67 -24.31
CA ILE A 155 -16.40 -11.43 -23.92
C ILE A 155 -16.43 -11.54 -22.40
N PHE A 156 -17.51 -11.04 -21.79
CA PHE A 156 -17.80 -11.25 -20.37
C PHE A 156 -18.82 -12.37 -20.23
N ILE A 157 -18.56 -13.33 -19.34
CA ILE A 157 -19.48 -14.44 -19.08
C ILE A 157 -19.79 -14.46 -17.59
N ASP A 158 -21.07 -14.34 -17.24
CA ASP A 158 -21.51 -14.57 -15.86
C ASP A 158 -21.44 -16.07 -15.59
N ASN A 159 -20.50 -16.49 -14.74
CA ASN A 159 -20.12 -17.88 -14.56
C ASN A 159 -19.91 -18.18 -13.06
N PRO A 160 -20.21 -19.41 -12.60
CA PRO A 160 -21.02 -20.45 -13.24
C PRO A 160 -22.53 -20.12 -13.21
N VAL A 161 -23.39 -21.10 -13.46
CA VAL A 161 -24.84 -21.01 -13.30
C VAL A 161 -25.17 -20.55 -11.88
N GLY A 162 -25.98 -19.50 -11.72
CA GLY A 162 -26.25 -18.88 -10.42
C GLY A 162 -25.49 -17.58 -10.14
N THR A 163 -24.61 -17.16 -11.06
CA THR A 163 -23.87 -15.91 -10.99
C THR A 163 -24.56 -14.84 -11.83
N GLY A 164 -24.81 -13.65 -11.27
CA GLY A 164 -25.35 -12.52 -12.03
C GLY A 164 -26.63 -12.88 -12.77
N PHE A 165 -26.69 -12.66 -14.09
CA PHE A 165 -27.88 -13.05 -14.86
C PHE A 165 -27.95 -14.55 -15.19
N SER A 166 -26.87 -15.31 -15.05
CA SER A 166 -26.86 -16.75 -15.29
C SER A 166 -27.68 -17.50 -14.24
N PHE A 167 -28.54 -18.43 -14.67
CA PHE A 167 -29.56 -19.01 -13.81
C PHE A 167 -29.93 -20.44 -14.18
N THR A 168 -30.62 -21.09 -13.26
CA THR A 168 -31.30 -22.39 -13.38
C THR A 168 -32.52 -22.37 -12.47
N ASP A 169 -33.52 -23.21 -12.78
CA ASP A 169 -34.64 -23.51 -11.88
C ASP A 169 -34.43 -24.81 -11.08
N ASN A 170 -33.25 -25.44 -11.18
CA ASN A 170 -32.91 -26.70 -10.55
C ASN A 170 -31.62 -26.62 -9.72
N GLU A 171 -31.70 -26.93 -8.43
CA GLU A 171 -30.54 -26.90 -7.52
C GLU A 171 -29.41 -27.87 -7.90
N ASN A 172 -29.69 -28.91 -8.68
CA ASN A 172 -28.66 -29.85 -9.13
C ASN A 172 -27.77 -29.30 -10.25
N ALA A 173 -28.09 -28.14 -10.83
CA ALA A 173 -27.25 -27.49 -11.85
C ALA A 173 -26.13 -26.61 -11.27
N TYR A 174 -26.09 -26.35 -9.96
CA TYR A 174 -24.98 -25.62 -9.36
C TYR A 174 -23.72 -26.51 -9.33
N CYS A 175 -22.64 -26.03 -9.95
CA CYS A 175 -21.38 -26.75 -9.96
C CYS A 175 -20.77 -26.87 -8.56
N THR A 176 -20.23 -28.04 -8.25
CA THR A 176 -19.56 -28.34 -6.97
C THR A 176 -18.04 -28.53 -7.09
N ASN A 177 -17.50 -28.38 -8.29
CA ASN A 177 -16.06 -28.41 -8.57
C ASN A 177 -15.74 -27.71 -9.90
N GLU A 178 -14.46 -27.47 -10.13
CA GLU A 178 -13.96 -26.79 -11.33
C GLU A 178 -14.16 -27.57 -12.64
N THR A 179 -14.36 -28.89 -12.58
CA THR A 179 -14.61 -29.71 -13.79
C THR A 179 -15.98 -29.38 -14.37
N CYS A 180 -17.02 -29.34 -13.54
CA CYS A 180 -18.37 -28.92 -13.94
C CYS A 180 -18.36 -27.50 -14.52
N VAL A 181 -17.63 -26.58 -13.87
CA VAL A 181 -17.52 -25.18 -14.35
C VAL A 181 -16.87 -25.14 -15.74
N ALA A 182 -15.77 -25.87 -15.94
CA ALA A 182 -15.09 -25.94 -17.22
C ALA A 182 -15.95 -26.54 -18.35
N GLU A 183 -16.82 -27.50 -18.05
CA GLU A 183 -17.78 -28.07 -19.00
C GLU A 183 -18.82 -27.05 -19.47
N GLY A 184 -19.41 -26.30 -18.53
CA GLY A 184 -20.35 -25.23 -18.86
C GLY A 184 -19.73 -24.11 -19.70
N LEU A 185 -18.50 -23.69 -19.36
CA LEU A 185 -17.74 -22.71 -20.12
C LEU A 185 -17.37 -23.22 -21.53
N TYR A 186 -17.01 -24.49 -21.67
CA TYR A 186 -16.71 -25.10 -22.97
C TYR A 186 -17.96 -25.21 -23.86
N SER A 187 -19.10 -25.59 -23.29
CA SER A 187 -20.40 -25.56 -23.99
C SER A 187 -20.71 -24.15 -24.49
N THR A 188 -20.52 -23.14 -23.64
CA THR A 188 -20.73 -21.72 -23.98
C THR A 188 -19.82 -21.26 -25.12
N LEU A 189 -18.52 -21.55 -25.06
CA LEU A 189 -17.57 -21.20 -26.12
C LEU A 189 -17.91 -21.87 -27.45
N THR A 190 -18.35 -23.13 -27.41
CA THR A 190 -18.76 -23.87 -28.62
C THR A 190 -19.96 -23.20 -29.28
N GLN A 191 -20.98 -22.83 -28.50
CA GLN A 191 -22.16 -22.12 -28.98
C GLN A 191 -21.82 -20.69 -29.43
N PHE A 192 -20.90 -20.01 -28.76
CA PHE A 192 -20.40 -18.70 -29.19
C PHE A 192 -19.76 -18.77 -30.59
N TYR A 193 -18.93 -19.78 -30.87
CA TYR A 193 -18.37 -19.97 -32.21
C TYR A 193 -19.41 -20.42 -33.25
N GLN A 194 -20.52 -21.04 -32.85
CA GLN A 194 -21.64 -21.25 -33.78
C GLN A 194 -22.36 -19.93 -34.11
N LEU A 195 -22.50 -19.04 -33.12
CA LEU A 195 -23.08 -17.71 -33.32
C LEU A 195 -22.16 -16.79 -34.14
N PHE A 196 -20.84 -16.86 -33.94
CA PHE A 196 -19.83 -16.04 -34.61
C PHE A 196 -18.73 -16.92 -35.25
N PRO A 197 -19.05 -17.66 -36.32
CA PRO A 197 -18.13 -18.64 -36.92
C PRO A 197 -16.83 -18.01 -37.45
N ASN A 198 -16.89 -16.76 -37.89
CA ASN A 198 -15.73 -16.01 -38.38
C ASN A 198 -14.70 -15.67 -37.28
N LEU A 199 -14.96 -15.98 -36.01
CA LEU A 199 -14.02 -15.75 -34.92
C LEU A 199 -13.23 -17.01 -34.55
N LYS A 200 -13.57 -18.18 -35.10
CA LYS A 200 -12.99 -19.47 -34.70
C LYS A 200 -11.49 -19.57 -34.96
N GLN A 201 -10.99 -18.88 -35.98
CA GLN A 201 -9.57 -18.81 -36.33
C GLN A 201 -8.77 -17.81 -35.49
N ASN A 202 -9.43 -16.87 -34.82
CA ASN A 202 -8.76 -15.84 -34.04
C ASN A 202 -8.05 -16.46 -32.83
N GLU A 203 -6.95 -15.83 -32.42
CA GLU A 203 -6.25 -16.26 -31.21
C GLU A 203 -7.14 -16.05 -29.98
N LEU A 204 -7.33 -17.10 -29.18
CA LEU A 204 -8.10 -17.04 -27.94
C LEU A 204 -7.17 -16.91 -26.74
N TYR A 205 -7.49 -15.96 -25.87
CA TYR A 205 -6.90 -15.78 -24.56
C TYR A 205 -7.99 -15.84 -23.50
N LEU A 206 -7.69 -16.54 -22.40
CA LEU A 206 -8.54 -16.57 -21.22
C LEU A 206 -7.98 -15.60 -20.19
N ALA A 207 -8.80 -14.72 -19.63
CA ALA A 207 -8.38 -13.77 -18.62
C ALA A 207 -9.39 -13.67 -17.48
N GLY A 208 -8.93 -13.25 -16.32
CA GLY A 208 -9.78 -13.06 -15.16
C GLY A 208 -8.95 -12.83 -13.92
N GLU A 209 -9.61 -12.78 -12.77
CA GLU A 209 -8.96 -12.49 -11.51
C GLU A 209 -9.51 -13.28 -10.31
N SER A 210 -8.79 -13.24 -9.20
CA SER A 210 -9.24 -13.83 -7.94
C SER A 210 -9.49 -15.33 -8.06
N TYR A 211 -10.67 -15.81 -7.66
CA TYR A 211 -11.10 -17.20 -7.83
C TYR A 211 -11.14 -17.67 -9.30
N ALA A 212 -11.14 -16.77 -10.30
CA ALA A 212 -10.93 -17.18 -11.69
C ALA A 212 -9.54 -17.80 -11.92
N GLY A 213 -8.61 -17.65 -10.97
CA GLY A 213 -7.39 -18.45 -10.87
C GLY A 213 -7.62 -19.96 -10.85
N LYS A 214 -8.83 -20.43 -10.52
CA LYS A 214 -9.25 -21.84 -10.64
C LYS A 214 -10.07 -22.11 -11.90
N TYR A 215 -10.97 -21.20 -12.25
CA TYR A 215 -11.79 -21.32 -13.46
C TYR A 215 -10.95 -21.40 -14.73
N LEU A 216 -9.95 -20.53 -14.86
CA LEU A 216 -9.20 -20.35 -16.10
C LEU A 216 -8.28 -21.55 -16.41
N PRO A 217 -7.49 -22.11 -15.46
CA PRO A 217 -6.73 -23.32 -15.73
C PRO A 217 -7.61 -24.52 -16.02
N SER A 218 -8.73 -24.67 -15.32
CA SER A 218 -9.65 -25.80 -15.54
C SER A 218 -10.33 -25.72 -16.91
N PHE A 219 -10.76 -24.51 -17.30
CA PHE A 219 -11.33 -24.26 -18.62
C PHE A 219 -10.28 -24.43 -19.74
N GLY A 220 -9.07 -23.92 -19.54
CA GLY A 220 -7.95 -24.11 -20.46
C GLY A 220 -7.60 -25.60 -20.67
N LEU A 221 -7.59 -26.38 -19.58
CA LEU A 221 -7.33 -27.81 -19.62
C LEU A 221 -8.44 -28.56 -20.38
N LYS A 222 -9.71 -28.19 -20.16
CA LYS A 222 -10.82 -28.75 -20.93
C LYS A 222 -10.68 -28.47 -22.42
N ILE A 223 -10.36 -27.24 -22.81
CA ILE A 223 -10.08 -26.89 -24.22
C ILE A 223 -8.93 -27.73 -24.77
N HIS A 224 -7.83 -27.85 -24.02
CA HIS A 224 -6.66 -28.63 -24.42
C HIS A 224 -7.02 -30.10 -24.70
N GLN A 225 -7.78 -30.72 -23.80
CA GLN A 225 -8.23 -32.11 -23.92
C GLN A 225 -9.18 -32.32 -25.11
N GLU A 226 -10.11 -31.39 -25.36
CA GLU A 226 -11.03 -31.51 -26.50
C GLU A 226 -10.31 -31.24 -27.84
N ASN A 227 -9.33 -30.35 -27.86
CA ASN A 227 -8.45 -30.12 -29.02
C ASN A 227 -7.64 -31.36 -29.40
N ALA A 228 -7.33 -32.25 -28.45
CA ALA A 228 -6.65 -33.52 -28.74
C ALA A 228 -7.59 -34.53 -29.42
N LYS A 229 -8.90 -34.42 -29.19
CA LYS A 229 -9.93 -35.33 -29.73
C LYS A 229 -10.55 -34.84 -31.04
N SER A 230 -10.52 -33.52 -31.29
CA SER A 230 -11.20 -32.87 -32.42
C SER A 230 -10.24 -32.50 -33.57
N LYS A 231 -10.73 -32.62 -34.80
CA LYS A 231 -10.07 -32.05 -36.00
C LYS A 231 -10.21 -30.53 -36.05
N GLU A 232 -11.34 -30.01 -35.54
CA GLU A 232 -11.58 -28.59 -35.41
C GLU A 232 -11.15 -28.11 -34.03
N LYS A 233 -10.04 -27.37 -33.98
CA LYS A 233 -9.41 -26.96 -32.72
C LYS A 233 -9.79 -25.52 -32.36
N VAL A 234 -10.00 -25.28 -31.07
CA VAL A 234 -10.04 -23.94 -30.48
C VAL A 234 -8.61 -23.40 -30.43
N ASN A 235 -8.39 -22.21 -30.99
CA ASN A 235 -7.06 -21.58 -31.11
C ASN A 235 -6.61 -20.89 -29.79
N LEU A 236 -6.58 -21.64 -28.68
CA LEU A 236 -6.09 -21.14 -27.39
C LEU A 236 -4.59 -20.82 -27.47
N LYS A 237 -4.21 -19.60 -27.08
CA LYS A 237 -2.81 -19.11 -27.08
C LYS A 237 -2.26 -18.84 -25.70
N GLY A 238 -3.10 -18.45 -24.74
CA GLY A 238 -2.64 -18.21 -23.39
C GLY A 238 -3.72 -17.83 -22.39
N ILE A 239 -3.27 -17.67 -21.14
CA ILE A 239 -4.10 -17.37 -19.98
C ILE A 239 -3.46 -16.20 -19.21
N ALA A 240 -4.25 -15.23 -18.76
CA ALA A 240 -3.81 -14.11 -17.93
C ALA A 240 -4.63 -14.05 -16.63
N MET A 241 -4.00 -14.28 -15.48
CA MET A 241 -4.66 -14.40 -14.19
C MET A 241 -4.22 -13.27 -13.26
N GLY A 242 -5.16 -12.40 -12.89
CA GLY A 242 -4.99 -11.28 -11.99
C GLY A 242 -5.19 -11.69 -10.54
N ASN A 243 -4.27 -11.40 -9.63
CA ASN A 243 -4.42 -11.65 -8.20
C ASN A 243 -5.03 -13.04 -7.91
N ALA A 244 -4.46 -14.06 -8.55
CA ALA A 244 -5.11 -15.34 -8.79
C ALA A 244 -5.01 -16.28 -7.58
N TYR A 245 -6.15 -16.76 -7.09
CA TYR A 245 -6.21 -17.75 -6.02
C TYR A 245 -6.26 -19.16 -6.64
N CYS A 246 -5.13 -19.87 -6.62
CA CYS A 246 -4.92 -21.11 -7.39
C CYS A 246 -4.47 -22.30 -6.55
N ASP A 247 -3.62 -22.04 -5.56
CA ASP A 247 -2.95 -23.06 -4.76
C ASP A 247 -2.88 -22.65 -3.29
N PRO A 248 -4.00 -22.80 -2.56
CA PRO A 248 -4.20 -22.27 -1.21
C PRO A 248 -3.05 -22.57 -0.24
N ILE A 249 -2.53 -23.80 -0.26
CA ILE A 249 -1.45 -24.22 0.64
C ILE A 249 -0.14 -23.44 0.43
N ASN A 250 0.19 -23.04 -0.79
CA ASN A 250 1.38 -22.25 -1.10
C ASN A 250 1.09 -20.74 -1.16
N GLN A 251 -0.16 -20.32 -1.03
CA GLN A 251 -0.57 -18.91 -0.95
C GLN A 251 -0.97 -18.50 0.48
N LEU A 252 -0.38 -19.15 1.49
CA LEU A 252 -0.76 -19.02 2.90
C LEU A 252 0.39 -18.41 3.73
N ASP A 253 0.61 -17.09 3.58
CA ASP A 253 1.65 -16.34 4.31
C ASP A 253 1.18 -14.95 4.82
N TYR A 254 -0.02 -14.87 5.39
CA TYR A 254 -0.59 -13.61 5.89
C TYR A 254 0.14 -13.03 7.10
N GLY A 255 0.62 -13.86 8.02
CA GLY A 255 1.26 -13.43 9.27
C GLY A 255 2.55 -12.64 9.04
N HIS A 256 3.42 -13.07 8.13
CA HIS A 256 4.62 -12.29 7.77
C HIS A 256 4.25 -11.08 6.92
N TYR A 257 3.31 -11.22 5.98
CA TYR A 257 2.90 -10.14 5.09
C TYR A 257 2.30 -8.96 5.87
N LEU A 258 1.26 -9.21 6.68
CA LEU A 258 0.59 -8.19 7.49
C LEU A 258 1.50 -7.55 8.53
N TYR A 259 2.44 -8.32 9.10
CA TYR A 259 3.47 -7.79 10.00
C TYR A 259 4.40 -6.81 9.29
N GLN A 260 4.89 -7.15 8.09
CA GLN A 260 5.76 -6.26 7.32
C GLN A 260 5.01 -5.02 6.81
N LEU A 261 3.69 -5.11 6.57
CA LEU A 261 2.83 -3.93 6.33
C LEU A 261 2.59 -3.07 7.58
N GLY A 262 2.97 -3.57 8.77
CA GLY A 262 2.71 -2.96 10.06
C GLY A 262 1.25 -3.04 10.53
N LEU A 263 0.38 -3.79 9.85
CA LEU A 263 -1.05 -3.88 10.19
C LEU A 263 -1.30 -4.74 11.45
N ILE A 264 -0.37 -5.63 11.79
CA ILE A 264 -0.40 -6.45 13.01
C ILE A 264 0.97 -6.42 13.70
N ASP A 265 1.03 -6.71 15.01
CA ASP A 265 2.29 -6.81 15.74
C ASP A 265 2.87 -8.24 15.75
N GLU A 266 3.95 -8.47 16.48
CA GLU A 266 4.63 -9.77 16.56
C GLU A 266 3.76 -10.86 17.21
N ASN A 267 2.96 -10.52 18.23
CA ASN A 267 2.07 -11.47 18.90
C ASN A 267 0.97 -11.94 17.96
N GLU A 268 0.36 -11.00 17.22
CA GLU A 268 -0.62 -11.32 16.20
C GLU A 268 0.02 -12.09 15.02
N SER A 269 1.22 -11.73 14.58
CA SER A 269 1.93 -12.47 13.53
C SER A 269 2.11 -13.94 13.90
N LYS A 270 2.54 -14.23 15.14
CA LYS A 270 2.66 -15.61 15.67
C LYS A 270 1.33 -16.35 15.66
N LEU A 271 0.24 -15.69 16.02
CA LEU A 271 -1.11 -16.25 15.98
C LEU A 271 -1.54 -16.60 14.55
N PHE A 272 -1.32 -15.69 13.59
CA PHE A 272 -1.63 -15.92 12.19
C PHE A 272 -0.83 -17.11 11.64
N LEU A 273 0.47 -17.18 11.90
CA LEU A 273 1.32 -18.29 11.46
C LEU A 273 0.88 -19.64 12.03
N LYS A 274 0.38 -19.67 13.28
CA LYS A 274 -0.21 -20.87 13.87
C LYS A 274 -1.47 -21.31 13.12
N TYR A 275 -2.42 -20.41 12.88
CA TYR A 275 -3.65 -20.72 12.13
C TYR A 275 -3.33 -21.18 10.71
N GLN A 276 -2.38 -20.54 10.05
CA GLN A 276 -1.91 -20.95 8.73
C GLN A 276 -1.34 -22.37 8.73
N ALA A 277 -0.56 -22.75 9.76
CA ALA A 277 -0.06 -24.11 9.89
C ALA A 277 -1.22 -25.13 10.09
N ASP A 278 -2.22 -24.77 10.90
CA ASP A 278 -3.39 -25.60 11.14
C ASP A 278 -4.22 -25.78 9.85
N ILE A 279 -4.48 -24.69 9.10
CA ILE A 279 -5.15 -24.71 7.79
C ILE A 279 -4.39 -25.63 6.82
N ALA A 280 -3.07 -25.44 6.71
CA ALA A 280 -2.24 -26.26 5.82
C ALA A 280 -2.28 -27.75 6.20
N ASN A 281 -2.38 -28.08 7.49
CA ASN A 281 -2.54 -29.46 7.94
C ASN A 281 -3.90 -30.05 7.56
N GLN A 282 -4.98 -29.29 7.70
CA GLN A 282 -6.32 -29.73 7.28
C GLN A 282 -6.40 -29.95 5.77
N ILE A 283 -5.82 -29.05 4.97
CA ILE A 283 -5.70 -29.21 3.51
C ILE A 283 -4.97 -30.50 3.15
N LYS A 284 -3.83 -30.80 3.79
CA LYS A 284 -3.07 -32.04 3.53
C LYS A 284 -3.83 -33.31 3.88
N GLN A 285 -4.75 -33.25 4.84
CA GLN A 285 -5.60 -34.36 5.25
C GLN A 285 -6.86 -34.52 4.37
N GLY A 286 -7.12 -33.56 3.47
CA GLY A 286 -8.36 -33.52 2.68
C GLY A 286 -9.58 -33.04 3.47
N ASN A 287 -9.38 -32.43 4.64
CA ASN A 287 -10.44 -31.92 5.50
C ASN A 287 -10.83 -30.49 5.08
N TRP A 288 -11.44 -30.35 3.91
CA TRP A 288 -11.73 -29.05 3.28
C TRP A 288 -12.61 -28.14 4.13
N GLU A 289 -13.66 -28.69 4.74
CA GLU A 289 -14.59 -27.94 5.60
C GLU A 289 -13.88 -27.34 6.82
N GLN A 290 -13.08 -28.15 7.52
CA GLN A 290 -12.35 -27.66 8.70
C GLN A 290 -11.27 -26.63 8.33
N ALA A 291 -10.64 -26.80 7.17
CA ALA A 291 -9.69 -25.83 6.65
C ALA A 291 -10.39 -24.49 6.31
N ASP A 292 -11.59 -24.53 5.74
CA ASP A 292 -12.39 -23.36 5.38
C ASP A 292 -12.85 -22.59 6.63
N VAL A 293 -13.35 -23.28 7.64
CA VAL A 293 -13.72 -22.67 8.94
C VAL A 293 -12.53 -21.93 9.57
N LEU A 294 -11.33 -22.52 9.51
CA LEU A 294 -10.13 -21.87 10.04
C LEU A 294 -9.71 -20.66 9.21
N MET A 295 -9.86 -20.73 7.89
CA MET A 295 -9.55 -19.64 6.96
C MET A 295 -10.54 -18.47 7.12
N ASP A 296 -11.83 -18.75 7.24
CA ASP A 296 -12.88 -17.78 7.58
C ASP A 296 -12.55 -17.05 8.87
N ARG A 297 -12.25 -17.80 9.94
CA ARG A 297 -11.89 -17.19 11.22
C ARG A 297 -10.63 -16.34 11.17
N LEU A 298 -9.69 -16.69 10.30
CA LEU A 298 -8.44 -15.95 10.14
C LEU A 298 -8.67 -14.61 9.42
N MET A 299 -9.44 -14.62 8.33
CA MET A 299 -9.50 -13.50 7.38
C MET A 299 -10.86 -12.81 7.26
N ASP A 300 -11.97 -13.54 7.21
CA ASP A 300 -13.28 -13.01 6.78
C ASP A 300 -14.28 -12.88 7.94
N GLY A 301 -14.60 -14.00 8.59
CA GLY A 301 -15.44 -14.06 9.78
C GLY A 301 -16.93 -14.09 9.50
N ASP A 302 -17.33 -14.32 8.24
CA ASP A 302 -18.72 -14.39 7.80
C ASP A 302 -19.41 -15.64 8.37
N MET A 303 -18.69 -16.75 8.55
CA MET A 303 -19.24 -17.99 9.13
C MET A 303 -19.16 -17.98 10.64
N THR A 304 -17.99 -17.59 11.14
CA THR A 304 -17.63 -17.71 12.55
C THR A 304 -18.08 -16.50 13.38
N ASN A 305 -18.67 -15.49 12.73
CA ASN A 305 -19.00 -14.17 13.29
C ASN A 305 -17.79 -13.45 13.91
N PHE A 306 -16.57 -13.85 13.53
CA PHE A 306 -15.33 -13.30 14.05
C PHE A 306 -14.19 -13.51 13.05
N SER A 307 -13.45 -12.43 12.75
CA SER A 307 -12.22 -12.51 11.97
C SER A 307 -11.07 -11.90 12.75
N TYR A 308 -9.96 -12.62 12.86
CA TYR A 308 -8.73 -12.08 13.45
C TYR A 308 -8.20 -10.89 12.65
N PHE A 309 -8.25 -10.97 11.32
CA PHE A 309 -7.87 -9.85 10.45
C PHE A 309 -8.69 -8.60 10.79
N LYS A 310 -10.03 -8.69 10.80
CA LYS A 310 -10.90 -7.55 11.12
C LYS A 310 -10.70 -7.06 12.55
N TYR A 311 -10.57 -7.97 13.51
CA TYR A 311 -10.41 -7.64 14.92
C TYR A 311 -9.14 -6.82 15.19
N TYR A 312 -7.99 -7.26 14.65
CA TYR A 312 -6.71 -6.59 14.91
C TYR A 312 -6.43 -5.40 14.00
N THR A 313 -6.87 -5.46 12.74
CA THR A 313 -6.61 -4.36 11.79
C THR A 313 -7.70 -3.30 11.81
N GLY A 314 -8.92 -3.66 12.21
CA GLY A 314 -10.12 -2.84 12.06
C GLY A 314 -10.63 -2.72 10.62
N PHE A 315 -10.02 -3.43 9.66
CA PHE A 315 -10.40 -3.32 8.26
C PHE A 315 -11.64 -4.16 7.97
N ASP A 316 -12.56 -3.56 7.22
CA ASP A 316 -13.70 -4.22 6.57
C ASP A 316 -13.41 -4.48 5.08
N TYR A 317 -12.18 -4.21 4.63
CA TYR A 317 -11.78 -4.25 3.23
C TYR A 317 -10.35 -4.78 3.09
N TYR A 318 -10.18 -5.83 2.29
CA TYR A 318 -8.89 -6.51 2.11
C TYR A 318 -8.41 -6.55 0.64
N TYR A 319 -8.99 -5.74 -0.24
CA TYR A 319 -8.54 -5.65 -1.64
C TYR A 319 -7.52 -4.53 -1.88
N ASN A 320 -7.33 -3.60 -0.94
CA ASN A 320 -6.32 -2.57 -1.04
C ASN A 320 -6.00 -2.01 0.35
N TYR A 321 -4.82 -2.27 0.92
CA TYR A 321 -4.52 -1.89 2.30
C TYR A 321 -4.47 -0.37 2.57
N LEU A 322 -4.48 0.46 1.51
CA LEU A 322 -4.63 1.92 1.65
C LEU A 322 -6.07 2.32 2.03
N GLN A 323 -7.03 1.40 1.88
CA GLN A 323 -8.45 1.59 2.16
C GLN A 323 -8.86 0.62 3.29
N ALA A 324 -9.32 1.16 4.43
CA ALA A 324 -9.82 0.31 5.53
C ALA A 324 -11.27 -0.17 5.34
N ALA A 325 -12.02 0.48 4.44
CA ALA A 325 -13.41 0.16 4.13
C ALA A 325 -13.63 0.36 2.62
N ALA A 326 -14.59 -0.37 2.06
CA ALA A 326 -14.93 -0.28 0.65
C ALA A 326 -15.47 1.13 0.30
N ALA A 327 -15.07 1.66 -0.85
CA ALA A 327 -15.79 2.77 -1.47
C ALA A 327 -17.09 2.24 -2.10
N ASP A 328 -18.25 2.72 -1.65
CA ASP A 328 -19.58 2.31 -2.15
C ASP A 328 -19.86 2.83 -3.57
N ASP A 329 -19.20 2.22 -4.57
CA ASP A 329 -19.25 2.61 -5.99
C ASP A 329 -20.08 1.63 -6.84
N MET A 330 -20.68 0.62 -6.21
CA MET A 330 -21.42 -0.43 -6.91
C MET A 330 -22.88 -0.05 -7.15
N SER A 331 -23.45 0.80 -6.28
CA SER A 331 -24.85 1.21 -6.33
C SER A 331 -25.25 1.80 -7.70
N VAL A 332 -24.34 2.47 -8.41
CA VAL A 332 -24.65 3.15 -9.67
C VAL A 332 -25.02 2.15 -10.77
N PHE A 333 -24.15 1.18 -11.09
CA PHE A 333 -24.47 0.23 -12.17
C PHE A 333 -25.56 -0.75 -11.73
N VAL A 334 -25.64 -1.10 -10.45
CA VAL A 334 -26.72 -1.92 -9.88
C VAL A 334 -28.08 -1.25 -10.12
N ASN A 335 -28.19 0.04 -9.80
CA ASN A 335 -29.41 0.81 -10.06
C ASN A 335 -29.73 0.90 -11.56
N LEU A 336 -28.71 1.03 -12.42
CA LEU A 336 -28.93 1.01 -13.88
C LEU A 336 -29.44 -0.35 -14.36
N LEU A 337 -28.89 -1.46 -13.86
CA LEU A 337 -29.33 -2.81 -14.22
C LEU A 337 -30.74 -3.13 -13.70
N GLN A 338 -31.24 -2.39 -12.71
CA GLN A 338 -32.63 -2.50 -12.25
C GLN A 338 -33.62 -1.83 -13.22
N ASN A 339 -33.16 -0.91 -14.08
CA ASN A 339 -34.00 -0.17 -15.01
C ASN A 339 -34.50 -1.05 -16.17
N ASP A 340 -35.81 -1.05 -16.40
CA ASP A 340 -36.45 -1.91 -17.43
C ASP A 340 -35.94 -1.66 -18.85
N LYS A 341 -35.63 -0.40 -19.20
CA LYS A 341 -35.05 -0.07 -20.51
C LYS A 341 -33.65 -0.66 -20.65
N VAL A 342 -32.86 -0.62 -19.58
CA VAL A 342 -31.52 -1.21 -19.57
C VAL A 342 -31.63 -2.73 -19.72
N ARG A 343 -32.48 -3.37 -18.92
CA ARG A 343 -32.71 -4.83 -18.94
C ARG A 343 -33.18 -5.33 -20.30
N ARG A 344 -34.12 -4.61 -20.92
CA ARG A 344 -34.57 -4.89 -22.29
C ARG A 344 -33.44 -4.72 -23.29
N GLY A 345 -32.63 -3.68 -23.13
CA GLY A 345 -31.53 -3.37 -24.05
C GLY A 345 -30.40 -4.40 -24.02
N VAL A 346 -30.20 -5.07 -22.88
CA VAL A 346 -29.16 -6.11 -22.69
C VAL A 346 -29.74 -7.54 -22.72
N HIS A 347 -31.01 -7.70 -23.09
CA HIS A 347 -31.66 -8.98 -23.34
C HIS A 347 -31.81 -9.92 -22.13
N VAL A 348 -31.87 -9.36 -20.92
CA VAL A 348 -32.08 -10.13 -19.67
C VAL A 348 -33.54 -10.19 -19.23
N GLY A 349 -34.41 -9.40 -19.87
CA GLY A 349 -35.84 -9.40 -19.61
C GLY A 349 -36.19 -9.18 -18.15
N GLY A 350 -37.15 -9.94 -17.63
CA GLY A 350 -37.58 -9.92 -16.22
C GLY A 350 -36.73 -10.72 -15.22
N LEU A 351 -35.68 -11.42 -15.67
CA LEU A 351 -34.93 -12.40 -14.84
C LEU A 351 -34.21 -11.77 -13.63
N PRO A 352 -34.23 -12.40 -12.44
CA PRO A 352 -33.49 -11.85 -11.30
C PRO A 352 -31.99 -11.75 -11.59
N PHE A 353 -31.32 -10.81 -10.92
CA PHE A 353 -29.86 -10.80 -10.85
C PHE A 353 -29.44 -11.56 -9.59
N ASN A 354 -28.77 -12.70 -9.78
CA ASN A 354 -28.32 -13.58 -8.72
C ASN A 354 -27.05 -13.02 -8.05
N ASP A 355 -27.02 -13.11 -6.72
CA ASP A 355 -25.94 -12.56 -5.89
C ASP A 355 -24.73 -13.49 -5.73
N GLY A 356 -24.76 -14.66 -6.36
CA GLY A 356 -23.69 -15.66 -6.31
C GLY A 356 -23.65 -16.54 -5.05
N LEU A 357 -24.54 -16.31 -4.05
CA LEU A 357 -24.48 -17.05 -2.79
C LEU A 357 -24.60 -18.57 -2.97
N LYS A 358 -25.53 -19.03 -3.82
CA LYS A 358 -25.72 -20.46 -4.07
C LYS A 358 -24.50 -21.09 -4.71
N VAL A 359 -23.88 -20.39 -5.67
CA VAL A 359 -22.63 -20.82 -6.30
C VAL A 359 -21.52 -20.96 -5.26
N GLN A 360 -21.39 -19.98 -4.38
CA GLN A 360 -20.38 -19.97 -3.33
C GLN A 360 -20.54 -21.17 -2.38
N LEU A 361 -21.77 -21.46 -1.96
CA LEU A 361 -22.09 -22.62 -1.12
C LEU A 361 -21.79 -23.94 -1.82
N SER A 362 -22.12 -24.05 -3.11
CA SER A 362 -21.88 -25.28 -3.88
C SER A 362 -20.39 -25.56 -4.11
N LEU A 363 -19.56 -24.53 -4.25
CA LEU A 363 -18.12 -24.64 -4.49
C LEU A 363 -17.27 -24.61 -3.20
N ILE A 364 -17.88 -24.59 -2.01
CA ILE A 364 -17.16 -24.42 -0.74
C ILE A 364 -16.06 -25.47 -0.53
N LEU A 365 -16.32 -26.73 -0.89
CA LEU A 365 -15.34 -27.81 -0.75
C LEU A 365 -14.24 -27.76 -1.80
N ASP A 366 -14.45 -27.04 -2.90
CA ASP A 366 -13.42 -26.81 -3.94
C ASP A 366 -12.47 -25.68 -3.53
N LEU A 367 -12.94 -24.75 -2.69
CA LEU A 367 -12.26 -23.51 -2.39
C LEU A 367 -10.78 -23.68 -2.00
N LEU A 368 -10.50 -24.60 -1.08
CA LEU A 368 -9.15 -24.85 -0.59
C LEU A 368 -8.38 -25.93 -1.37
N GLN A 369 -8.96 -26.46 -2.45
CA GLN A 369 -8.27 -27.40 -3.36
C GLN A 369 -7.33 -26.66 -4.32
N SER A 370 -6.31 -27.37 -4.79
CA SER A 370 -5.29 -26.81 -5.70
C SER A 370 -5.60 -27.12 -7.16
N VAL A 371 -5.47 -26.12 -8.03
CA VAL A 371 -5.45 -26.31 -9.49
C VAL A 371 -4.04 -26.29 -10.08
N ALA A 372 -3.01 -26.34 -9.23
CA ALA A 372 -1.61 -26.34 -9.66
C ALA A 372 -1.29 -27.41 -10.72
N PRO A 373 -1.81 -28.66 -10.66
CA PRO A 373 -1.56 -29.66 -11.71
C PRO A 373 -2.07 -29.24 -13.10
N ALA A 374 -3.23 -28.59 -13.18
CA ALA A 374 -3.76 -28.09 -14.45
C ALA A 374 -2.89 -26.96 -15.01
N ILE A 375 -2.41 -26.06 -14.14
CA ILE A 375 -1.48 -24.99 -14.52
C ILE A 375 -0.16 -25.57 -15.04
N SER A 376 0.40 -26.58 -14.35
CA SER A 376 1.61 -27.28 -14.76
C SER A 376 1.50 -27.91 -16.15
N GLU A 377 0.38 -28.59 -16.41
CA GLU A 377 0.10 -29.19 -17.72
C GLU A 377 0.03 -28.12 -18.81
N LEU A 378 -0.77 -27.07 -18.57
CA LEU A 378 -0.97 -26.00 -19.53
C LEU A 378 0.30 -25.22 -19.83
N LEU A 379 1.20 -25.01 -18.87
CA LEU A 379 2.50 -24.35 -19.08
C LEU A 379 3.40 -25.10 -20.07
N SER A 380 3.17 -26.39 -20.32
CA SER A 380 3.89 -27.15 -21.34
C SER A 380 3.46 -26.79 -22.77
N HIS A 381 2.32 -26.10 -22.93
CA HIS A 381 1.67 -25.87 -24.22
C HIS A 381 1.27 -24.42 -24.51
N TYR A 382 0.95 -23.65 -23.47
CA TYR A 382 0.36 -22.32 -23.57
C TYR A 382 1.08 -21.32 -22.68
N ARG A 383 1.06 -20.05 -23.09
CA ARG A 383 1.59 -18.96 -22.26
C ARG A 383 0.65 -18.70 -21.10
N ILE A 384 1.18 -18.60 -19.89
CA ILE A 384 0.40 -18.22 -18.71
C ILE A 384 1.05 -17.02 -18.04
N MET A 385 0.28 -15.96 -17.87
CA MET A 385 0.69 -14.75 -17.15
C MET A 385 -0.04 -14.67 -15.81
N PHE A 386 0.70 -14.52 -14.72
CA PHE A 386 0.19 -14.08 -13.43
C PHE A 386 0.53 -12.60 -13.28
N TYR A 387 -0.46 -11.76 -13.00
CA TYR A 387 -0.24 -10.37 -12.64
C TYR A 387 -0.89 -10.06 -11.30
N ASN A 388 -0.18 -9.41 -10.39
CA ASN A 388 -0.70 -9.07 -9.06
C ASN A 388 -0.55 -7.59 -8.78
N GLY A 389 -1.60 -6.97 -8.25
CA GLY A 389 -1.50 -5.66 -7.63
C GLY A 389 -0.67 -5.69 -6.34
N GLN A 390 0.22 -4.72 -6.20
CA GLN A 390 1.11 -4.53 -5.04
C GLN A 390 0.39 -4.35 -3.70
N LEU A 391 -0.82 -3.78 -3.72
CA LEU A 391 -1.55 -3.32 -2.54
C LEU A 391 -2.61 -4.32 -2.06
N ASP A 392 -2.75 -5.46 -2.74
CA ASP A 392 -3.74 -6.50 -2.42
C ASP A 392 -3.37 -7.27 -1.15
N ILE A 393 -4.35 -7.53 -0.28
CA ILE A 393 -4.15 -8.36 0.93
C ILE A 393 -4.56 -9.81 0.67
N VAL A 394 -5.72 -10.05 0.05
CA VAL A 394 -6.28 -11.41 -0.05
C VAL A 394 -5.46 -12.32 -0.95
N VAL A 395 -4.91 -11.80 -2.04
CA VAL A 395 -3.98 -12.54 -2.92
C VAL A 395 -2.73 -11.71 -3.19
N ALA A 396 -2.07 -11.35 -2.10
CA ALA A 396 -0.86 -10.56 -2.11
C ALA A 396 0.22 -11.18 -3.01
N TYR A 397 1.03 -10.34 -3.65
CA TYR A 397 2.12 -10.77 -4.52
C TYR A 397 3.09 -11.79 -3.90
N PRO A 398 3.62 -11.63 -2.66
CA PRO A 398 4.53 -12.62 -2.08
C PRO A 398 3.92 -14.02 -1.94
N LEU A 399 2.60 -14.12 -1.72
CA LEU A 399 1.87 -15.39 -1.68
C LEU A 399 1.87 -16.04 -3.07
N THR A 400 1.65 -15.25 -4.13
CA THR A 400 1.69 -15.74 -5.51
C THR A 400 3.10 -16.14 -5.94
N GLU A 401 4.13 -15.36 -5.60
CA GLU A 401 5.54 -15.71 -5.87
C GLU A 401 5.92 -17.02 -5.18
N ASN A 402 5.48 -17.22 -3.92
CA ASN A 402 5.72 -18.47 -3.20
C ASN A 402 5.06 -19.66 -3.89
N PHE A 403 3.82 -19.52 -4.36
CA PHE A 403 3.18 -20.54 -5.20
C PHE A 403 4.00 -20.85 -6.46
N LEU A 404 4.30 -19.84 -7.28
CA LEU A 404 5.01 -20.04 -8.56
C LEU A 404 6.39 -20.67 -8.38
N ARG A 405 7.07 -20.37 -7.27
CA ARG A 405 8.37 -20.97 -6.93
C ARG A 405 8.27 -22.45 -6.56
N ASN A 406 7.14 -22.88 -6.00
CA ASN A 406 6.87 -24.27 -5.61
C ASN A 406 6.15 -25.07 -6.72
N LEU A 407 5.62 -24.39 -7.73
CA LEU A 407 4.98 -25.01 -8.89
C LEU A 407 5.96 -25.92 -9.66
N LYS A 408 5.51 -27.13 -10.00
CA LYS A 408 6.27 -28.10 -10.77
C LYS A 408 5.88 -28.00 -12.25
N PHE A 409 6.75 -27.47 -13.10
CA PHE A 409 6.52 -27.37 -14.54
C PHE A 409 7.86 -27.42 -15.30
N SER A 410 7.80 -27.55 -16.62
CA SER A 410 8.97 -27.74 -17.49
C SER A 410 10.09 -26.71 -17.29
N SER A 411 9.74 -25.43 -17.10
CA SER A 411 10.68 -24.32 -16.87
C SER A 411 10.82 -23.91 -15.39
N ALA A 412 10.49 -24.78 -14.42
CA ALA A 412 10.55 -24.42 -13.00
C ALA A 412 11.95 -24.02 -12.50
N MET A 413 13.00 -24.70 -12.98
CA MET A 413 14.37 -24.33 -12.63
C MET A 413 14.82 -23.04 -13.31
N GLU A 414 14.38 -22.83 -14.56
CA GLU A 414 14.58 -21.56 -15.28
C GLU A 414 13.94 -20.40 -14.51
N TYR A 415 12.70 -20.56 -14.03
CA TYR A 415 12.01 -19.57 -13.22
C TYR A 415 12.75 -19.22 -11.93
N LYS A 416 13.27 -20.21 -11.20
CA LYS A 416 14.04 -19.97 -9.96
C LYS A 416 15.31 -19.15 -10.21
N ASN A 417 15.89 -19.24 -11.41
CA ASN A 417 17.11 -18.53 -11.79
C ASN A 417 16.87 -17.27 -12.63
N ALA A 418 15.66 -17.08 -13.15
CA ALA A 418 15.32 -15.97 -14.01
C ALA A 418 15.49 -14.64 -13.27
N LYS A 419 15.97 -13.62 -13.99
CA LYS A 419 16.09 -12.27 -13.45
C LYS A 419 14.78 -11.52 -13.64
N ARG A 420 14.36 -10.82 -12.60
CA ARG A 420 13.25 -9.87 -12.66
C ARG A 420 13.70 -8.59 -13.39
N MET A 421 12.84 -8.06 -14.25
CA MET A 421 13.07 -6.84 -15.03
C MET A 421 12.14 -5.73 -14.56
N ILE A 422 12.63 -4.49 -14.59
CA ILE A 422 11.80 -3.31 -14.33
C ILE A 422 10.96 -3.02 -15.57
N TRP A 423 9.65 -2.92 -15.39
CA TRP A 423 8.71 -2.55 -16.43
C TRP A 423 8.24 -1.10 -16.21
N LYS A 424 8.26 -0.32 -17.29
CA LYS A 424 7.86 1.09 -17.30
C LYS A 424 6.73 1.35 -18.29
N VAL A 425 5.90 2.32 -17.98
CA VAL A 425 4.90 2.89 -18.89
C VAL A 425 5.15 4.40 -18.93
N GLY A 426 5.69 4.89 -20.06
CA GLY A 426 6.32 6.21 -20.08
C GLY A 426 7.58 6.23 -19.21
N ASP A 427 7.74 7.28 -18.40
CA ASP A 427 8.87 7.42 -17.46
C ASP A 427 8.64 6.72 -16.11
N ASP A 428 7.39 6.33 -15.83
CA ASP A 428 6.98 5.75 -14.56
C ASP A 428 7.29 4.26 -14.48
N ILE A 429 7.74 3.83 -13.30
CA ILE A 429 7.93 2.41 -12.99
C ILE A 429 6.56 1.80 -12.71
N ALA A 430 6.01 1.16 -13.73
CA ALA A 430 4.73 0.47 -13.71
C ALA A 430 4.76 -0.80 -12.86
N GLY A 431 5.91 -1.46 -12.79
CA GLY A 431 6.06 -2.69 -12.02
C GLY A 431 7.26 -3.51 -12.42
N TYR A 432 7.14 -4.82 -12.26
CA TYR A 432 8.25 -5.74 -12.49
C TYR A 432 7.78 -7.01 -13.16
N VAL A 433 8.59 -7.53 -14.09
CA VAL A 433 8.26 -8.71 -14.91
C VAL A 433 9.35 -9.76 -14.78
N LYS A 434 8.97 -11.02 -14.59
CA LYS A 434 9.87 -12.18 -14.63
C LYS A 434 9.30 -13.21 -15.60
N ARG A 435 10.15 -13.80 -16.43
CA ARG A 435 9.74 -14.77 -17.46
C ARG A 435 10.60 -16.01 -17.39
N ALA A 436 9.99 -17.17 -17.60
CA ALA A 436 10.67 -18.45 -17.74
C ALA A 436 9.81 -19.42 -18.56
N GLY A 437 10.33 -19.85 -19.71
CA GLY A 437 9.55 -20.60 -20.70
C GLY A 437 8.22 -19.90 -21.02
N ASN A 438 7.11 -20.61 -20.79
CA ASN A 438 5.76 -20.10 -21.02
C ASN A 438 5.15 -19.32 -19.84
N LEU A 439 5.84 -19.22 -18.70
CA LEU A 439 5.37 -18.48 -17.53
C LEU A 439 5.84 -17.02 -17.58
N THR A 440 4.91 -16.10 -17.37
CA THR A 440 5.19 -14.68 -17.08
C THR A 440 4.61 -14.31 -15.72
N GLU A 441 5.43 -13.76 -14.83
CA GLU A 441 5.02 -13.24 -13.53
C GLU A 441 5.17 -11.71 -13.57
N VAL A 442 4.16 -11.00 -13.07
CA VAL A 442 4.12 -9.53 -13.08
C VAL A 442 3.64 -9.01 -11.72
N LEU A 443 4.40 -8.08 -11.14
CA LEU A 443 3.87 -7.18 -10.12
C LEU A 443 3.46 -5.87 -10.80
N VAL A 444 2.25 -5.40 -10.54
CA VAL A 444 1.77 -4.07 -10.93
C VAL A 444 1.77 -3.17 -9.69
N ARG A 445 2.54 -2.08 -9.74
CA ARG A 445 2.64 -1.14 -8.62
C ARG A 445 1.36 -0.33 -8.45
N ASN A 446 1.13 0.14 -7.22
CA ASN A 446 0.04 1.06 -6.89
C ASN A 446 -1.35 0.54 -7.30
N ALA A 447 -1.56 -0.77 -7.29
CA ALA A 447 -2.81 -1.44 -7.58
C ALA A 447 -3.14 -2.45 -6.47
N GLY A 448 -4.41 -2.54 -6.07
CA GLY A 448 -4.95 -3.59 -5.21
C GLY A 448 -5.39 -4.82 -5.98
N HIS A 449 -6.42 -5.50 -5.50
CA HIS A 449 -6.93 -6.75 -6.07
C HIS A 449 -7.43 -6.60 -7.51
N MET A 450 -8.24 -5.56 -7.77
CA MET A 450 -8.78 -5.24 -9.10
C MET A 450 -7.79 -4.36 -9.88
N VAL A 451 -6.70 -4.96 -10.35
CA VAL A 451 -5.59 -4.23 -11.00
C VAL A 451 -6.05 -3.35 -12.18
N PRO A 452 -6.94 -3.80 -13.08
CA PRO A 452 -7.38 -2.95 -14.19
C PRO A 452 -8.22 -1.75 -13.75
N ARG A 453 -8.84 -1.80 -12.55
CA ARG A 453 -9.53 -0.63 -11.96
C ARG A 453 -8.54 0.41 -11.43
N ASP A 454 -7.54 -0.04 -10.69
CA ASP A 454 -6.60 0.86 -10.01
C ASP A 454 -5.55 1.43 -10.98
N GLN A 455 -5.14 0.65 -11.98
CA GLN A 455 -4.07 1.01 -12.94
C GLN A 455 -4.47 0.73 -14.40
N PRO A 456 -5.57 1.30 -14.92
CA PRO A 456 -6.17 0.91 -16.20
C PRO A 456 -5.26 1.13 -17.41
N ASN A 457 -4.54 2.26 -17.48
CA ASN A 457 -3.60 2.55 -18.56
C ASN A 457 -2.40 1.58 -18.53
N THR A 458 -1.88 1.34 -17.33
CA THR A 458 -0.71 0.47 -17.09
C THR A 458 -1.03 -0.97 -17.49
N VAL A 459 -2.15 -1.53 -17.03
CA VAL A 459 -2.54 -2.90 -17.37
C VAL A 459 -2.93 -3.04 -18.84
N LEU A 460 -3.58 -2.05 -19.45
CA LEU A 460 -3.81 -2.06 -20.89
C LEU A 460 -2.48 -2.12 -21.66
N SER A 461 -1.47 -1.36 -21.21
CA SER A 461 -0.11 -1.46 -21.76
C SER A 461 0.44 -2.87 -21.58
N LEU A 462 0.34 -3.48 -20.40
CA LEU A 462 0.80 -4.85 -20.13
C LEU A 462 0.23 -5.88 -21.11
N ILE A 463 -1.09 -5.86 -21.32
CA ILE A 463 -1.79 -6.79 -22.22
C ILE A 463 -1.42 -6.52 -23.69
N THR A 464 -1.12 -5.26 -24.03
CA THR A 464 -0.66 -4.87 -25.37
C THR A 464 0.83 -5.20 -25.61
N LEU A 465 1.68 -5.24 -24.56
CA LEU A 465 3.15 -5.30 -24.65
C LEU A 465 3.75 -6.69 -24.89
N VAL A 466 2.95 -7.70 -25.23
CA VAL A 466 3.45 -9.05 -25.52
C VAL A 466 4.36 -9.09 -26.79
N ASN A 467 4.57 -7.98 -27.52
CA ASN A 467 5.47 -7.90 -28.70
C ASN A 467 6.22 -6.57 -28.91
N SER A 468 7.03 -6.06 -27.96
CA SER A 468 8.27 -5.23 -28.21
C SER A 468 8.69 -4.38 -27.00
N ILE A 469 10.01 -4.14 -26.83
CA ILE A 469 10.62 -3.26 -25.81
C ILE A 469 11.64 -2.34 -26.50
N PHE A 470 11.57 -1.02 -26.24
CA PHE A 470 12.66 -0.05 -26.47
C PHE A 470 12.66 1.08 -25.42
N PHE A 471 13.86 1.51 -25.01
CA PHE A 471 14.19 2.58 -24.04
C PHE A 471 14.53 3.92 -24.73
N PRO A 472 14.35 5.08 -24.06
CA PRO A 472 15.22 6.23 -24.30
C PRO A 472 15.81 6.88 -23.01
N ILE A 473 16.99 7.48 -23.19
CA ILE A 473 17.88 8.19 -22.24
C ILE A 473 17.92 9.66 -22.67
N TYR A 474 17.85 10.68 -21.79
CA TYR A 474 18.33 12.06 -22.05
C TYR A 474 18.59 12.91 -20.76
N PRO A 475 19.30 14.07 -20.84
CA PRO A 475 20.39 14.46 -19.93
C PRO A 475 20.11 15.64 -18.96
N ARG A 476 21.08 15.92 -18.07
CA ARG A 476 21.12 16.99 -17.05
C ARG A 476 21.64 18.33 -17.58
N LEU A 477 21.15 19.45 -17.03
CA LEU A 477 21.68 20.81 -17.21
C LEU A 477 21.87 21.52 -15.85
N LYS A 478 23.03 22.17 -15.67
CA LYS A 478 23.41 23.04 -14.53
C LYS A 478 23.37 24.50 -14.95
N LEU A 479 23.01 25.43 -14.05
CA LEU A 479 23.21 26.88 -14.21
C LEU A 479 23.55 27.59 -12.87
N PRO A 480 24.17 28.79 -12.91
CA PRO A 480 25.11 29.30 -11.90
C PRO A 480 24.54 30.40 -10.97
N ALA A 481 25.29 30.70 -9.90
CA ALA A 481 24.93 31.66 -8.84
C ALA A 481 25.31 33.14 -9.12
N LYS A 482 24.55 34.09 -8.55
CA LYS A 482 24.84 35.55 -8.48
C LYS A 482 24.49 36.15 -7.10
N SER A 483 25.02 37.35 -6.82
CA SER A 483 25.56 37.84 -5.53
C SER A 483 24.61 38.63 -4.57
N CYS A 484 25.12 38.94 -3.37
CA CYS A 484 24.43 38.94 -2.06
C CYS A 484 24.49 40.28 -1.26
N LYS A 485 24.21 41.46 -1.84
CA LYS A 485 24.40 42.78 -1.15
C LYS A 485 23.15 43.44 -0.52
N GLU A 486 21.93 42.97 -0.75
CA GLU A 486 20.69 43.68 -0.36
C GLU A 486 19.91 43.06 0.83
N ALA A 487 20.41 41.95 1.41
CA ALA A 487 19.66 41.11 2.34
C ALA A 487 19.70 41.54 3.83
N GLY A 488 20.30 42.68 4.17
CA GLY A 488 20.43 43.17 5.56
C GLY A 488 21.49 42.45 6.41
N THR A 489 21.60 42.80 7.69
CA THR A 489 22.58 42.22 8.63
C THR A 489 21.97 41.07 9.45
N PRO A 490 22.67 39.93 9.62
CA PRO A 490 22.19 38.84 10.46
C PRO A 490 22.12 39.25 11.95
N VAL A 491 21.13 38.74 12.69
CA VAL A 491 20.95 39.03 14.13
C VAL A 491 21.53 37.89 14.97
N PHE A 492 22.60 38.19 15.71
CA PHE A 492 23.17 37.30 16.73
C PHE A 492 22.60 37.65 18.09
N VAL A 493 21.95 36.70 18.75
CA VAL A 493 21.23 36.90 20.01
C VAL A 493 22.18 36.84 21.21
N THR A 494 23.21 36.00 21.15
CA THR A 494 24.15 35.74 22.25
C THR A 494 24.78 36.99 22.87
N PRO A 495 25.22 38.02 22.12
CA PRO A 495 25.75 39.25 22.72
C PRO A 495 24.75 39.98 23.62
N TYR A 496 23.46 40.03 23.23
CA TYR A 496 22.42 40.66 24.04
C TYR A 496 22.15 39.87 25.33
N LEU A 497 22.12 38.53 25.24
CA LEU A 497 21.92 37.67 26.41
C LEU A 497 23.06 37.80 27.43
N LYS A 498 24.31 37.86 26.96
CA LYS A 498 25.48 38.08 27.83
C LYS A 498 25.45 39.42 28.56
N GLN A 499 24.79 40.42 27.99
CA GLN A 499 24.60 41.75 28.58
C GLN A 499 23.30 41.89 29.39
N GLY A 500 22.48 40.83 29.49
CA GLY A 500 21.19 40.88 30.18
C GLY A 500 20.09 41.69 29.46
N LEU A 501 20.29 42.06 28.18
CA LEU A 501 19.39 42.91 27.40
C LEU A 501 18.23 42.10 26.78
N ILE A 502 17.46 41.38 27.60
CA ILE A 502 16.46 40.41 27.14
C ILE A 502 15.34 41.07 26.30
N GLY A 503 14.80 42.21 26.72
CA GLY A 503 13.74 42.91 25.97
C GLY A 503 14.22 43.41 24.60
N ALA A 504 15.46 43.89 24.52
CA ALA A 504 16.07 44.28 23.24
C ALA A 504 16.26 43.05 22.34
N ALA A 505 16.77 41.94 22.90
CA ALA A 505 16.94 40.67 22.20
C ALA A 505 15.61 40.13 21.62
N GLN A 506 14.52 40.20 22.39
CA GLN A 506 13.18 39.82 21.93
C GLN A 506 12.70 40.73 20.80
N ASN A 507 12.92 42.04 20.89
CA ASN A 507 12.50 42.98 19.85
C ASN A 507 13.24 42.77 18.53
N VAL A 508 14.57 42.61 18.57
CA VAL A 508 15.39 42.45 17.35
C VAL A 508 15.23 41.09 16.68
N THR A 509 14.71 40.09 17.38
CA THR A 509 14.46 38.75 16.83
C THR A 509 13.06 38.61 16.23
N ARG A 510 12.14 39.57 16.44
CA ARG A 510 10.76 39.49 15.95
C ARG A 510 10.72 39.40 14.42
N VAL A 511 9.98 38.43 13.88
CA VAL A 511 9.80 38.25 12.44
C VAL A 511 8.49 38.89 12.00
N LEU A 512 8.54 39.63 10.89
CA LEU A 512 7.36 40.26 10.26
C LEU A 512 7.27 39.81 8.80
N LEU A 513 6.31 38.93 8.51
CA LEU A 513 6.00 38.47 7.15
C LEU A 513 4.71 39.16 6.68
N LEU A 514 4.80 39.95 5.61
CA LEU A 514 3.66 40.72 5.09
C LEU A 514 2.51 39.83 4.58
N ASP A 515 2.83 38.63 4.09
CA ASP A 515 1.84 37.69 3.56
C ASP A 515 1.00 37.02 4.65
N VAL A 516 1.51 36.98 5.90
CA VAL A 516 0.90 36.26 7.04
C VAL A 516 1.14 37.05 8.35
N PRO A 517 0.65 38.30 8.45
CA PRO A 517 0.93 39.20 9.58
C PRO A 517 0.44 38.67 10.93
N GLU A 518 -0.49 37.72 10.93
CA GLU A 518 -1.00 37.02 12.11
C GLU A 518 0.01 36.07 12.78
N VAL A 519 1.09 35.70 12.08
CA VAL A 519 2.09 34.73 12.56
C VAL A 519 3.10 35.41 13.49
N ALA A 520 2.88 35.29 14.80
CA ALA A 520 3.85 35.74 15.80
C ALA A 520 5.04 34.75 15.87
N SER A 521 6.23 35.21 15.48
CA SER A 521 7.45 34.39 15.50
C SER A 521 8.73 35.21 15.73
N HIS A 522 9.79 34.52 16.16
CA HIS A 522 11.12 35.09 16.37
C HIS A 522 12.21 34.23 15.72
N ALA A 523 13.22 34.85 15.13
CA ALA A 523 14.33 34.16 14.47
C ALA A 523 15.67 34.86 14.72
N GLY A 524 16.76 34.12 14.57
CA GLY A 524 18.12 34.64 14.73
C GLY A 524 19.15 33.54 14.97
N PHE A 525 20.34 33.95 15.45
CA PHE A 525 21.45 33.03 15.70
C PHE A 525 21.84 32.94 17.18
N PHE A 526 22.03 31.72 17.67
CA PHE A 526 22.74 31.43 18.92
C PHE A 526 24.17 31.00 18.62
N THR A 527 25.15 31.72 19.18
CA THR A 527 26.55 31.27 19.18
C THR A 527 26.71 30.16 20.22
N VAL A 528 27.09 28.97 19.76
CA VAL A 528 27.23 27.75 20.57
C VAL A 528 28.69 27.37 20.83
N ASP A 529 29.61 27.88 20.00
CA ASP A 529 31.06 27.80 20.24
C ASP A 529 31.73 29.11 19.83
N GLN A 530 32.26 29.86 20.80
CA GLN A 530 32.94 31.13 20.55
C GLN A 530 34.35 30.93 19.95
N LYS A 531 35.01 29.80 20.19
CA LYS A 531 36.36 29.50 19.70
C LYS A 531 36.37 29.36 18.18
N TYR A 532 35.35 28.72 17.62
CA TYR A 532 35.22 28.47 16.18
C TYR A 532 34.18 29.37 15.49
N ASN A 533 33.53 30.25 16.27
CA ASN A 533 32.40 31.04 15.83
C ASN A 533 31.30 30.16 15.20
N SER A 534 30.94 29.10 15.91
CA SER A 534 29.87 28.18 15.53
C SER A 534 28.53 28.74 16.00
N ASN A 535 27.57 28.85 15.08
CA ASN A 535 26.28 29.47 15.30
C ASN A 535 25.15 28.57 14.78
N LEU A 536 24.10 28.41 15.60
CA LEU A 536 22.87 27.73 15.22
C LEU A 536 21.77 28.76 14.93
N TYR A 537 21.13 28.63 13.77
CA TYR A 537 19.93 29.39 13.41
C TYR A 537 18.69 28.76 14.04
N PHE A 538 17.80 29.59 14.57
CA PHE A 538 16.51 29.16 15.10
C PHE A 538 15.36 29.97 14.52
N TRP A 539 14.17 29.36 14.47
CA TRP A 539 12.91 30.05 14.22
C TRP A 539 11.82 29.50 15.14
N TYR A 540 11.30 30.35 16.01
CA TYR A 540 10.34 30.05 17.06
C TYR A 540 8.96 30.65 16.74
N PHE A 541 7.90 29.87 16.97
CA PHE A 541 6.50 30.24 16.76
C PHE A 541 5.69 30.17 18.05
N HIS A 542 4.87 31.18 18.29
CA HIS A 542 3.89 31.19 19.38
C HIS A 542 2.66 30.34 19.02
N PRO A 543 1.96 29.75 20.01
CA PRO A 543 0.72 29.03 19.77
C PRO A 543 -0.36 29.99 19.29
N PHE A 544 -1.13 29.58 18.29
CA PHE A 544 -2.24 30.37 17.75
C PHE A 544 -3.40 30.47 18.74
N THR A 545 -3.55 29.51 19.66
CA THR A 545 -4.46 29.61 20.82
C THR A 545 -4.08 30.72 21.79
N ARG A 546 -2.87 31.30 21.68
CA ARG A 546 -2.31 32.31 22.59
C ARG A 546 -2.19 31.82 24.04
N ASN A 547 -2.22 30.50 24.27
CA ASN A 547 -2.01 29.92 25.58
C ASN A 547 -0.52 30.03 25.97
N LYS A 548 -0.20 30.91 26.93
CA LYS A 548 1.17 31.15 27.40
C LYS A 548 1.78 29.97 28.17
N THR A 549 0.96 29.08 28.71
CA THR A 549 1.41 27.88 29.44
C THR A 549 1.45 26.64 28.56
N ALA A 550 1.21 26.78 27.25
CA ALA A 550 1.29 25.66 26.32
C ALA A 550 2.69 25.03 26.33
N PRO A 551 2.80 23.71 26.13
CA PRO A 551 4.10 23.05 25.98
C PRO A 551 4.95 23.66 24.86
N VAL A 552 6.28 23.57 25.04
CA VAL A 552 7.31 23.96 24.07
C VAL A 552 7.85 22.70 23.41
N LEU A 553 7.77 22.66 22.08
CA LEU A 553 8.20 21.54 21.25
C LEU A 553 9.40 22.03 20.44
N LEU A 554 10.56 21.43 20.65
CA LEU A 554 11.71 21.56 19.74
C LEU A 554 11.51 20.60 18.57
N TRP A 555 11.60 21.07 17.33
CA TRP A 555 11.66 20.23 16.13
C TRP A 555 13.08 20.18 15.55
N LEU A 556 13.54 18.97 15.28
CA LEU A 556 14.82 18.69 14.63
C LEU A 556 14.60 17.84 13.38
N GLN A 557 15.03 18.36 12.24
CA GLN A 557 15.19 17.53 11.04
C GLN A 557 16.40 16.58 11.16
N GLY A 558 16.40 15.54 10.32
CA GLY A 558 17.45 14.54 10.26
C GLY A 558 18.51 14.84 9.19
N GLY A 559 18.64 13.93 8.23
CA GLY A 559 19.68 13.93 7.20
C GLY A 559 20.69 12.80 7.43
N PRO A 560 21.82 13.03 8.12
CA PRO A 560 22.18 14.23 8.92
C PRO A 560 22.46 15.49 8.10
N GLY A 561 22.17 16.66 8.67
CA GLY A 561 22.45 17.97 8.05
C GLY A 561 21.29 18.58 7.27
N SER A 562 20.08 18.01 7.34
CA SER A 562 18.90 18.60 6.72
C SER A 562 18.34 19.74 7.57
N SER A 563 18.00 20.86 6.92
CA SER A 563 17.46 22.03 7.61
C SER A 563 16.08 21.77 8.21
N SER A 564 15.90 22.16 9.47
CA SER A 564 14.60 22.10 10.17
C SER A 564 13.56 23.05 9.57
N LEU A 565 13.98 23.97 8.70
CA LEU A 565 13.05 24.77 7.91
C LEU A 565 12.27 23.92 6.88
N PHE A 566 12.77 22.75 6.51
CA PHE A 566 11.98 21.78 5.74
C PHE A 566 10.73 21.38 6.53
N GLY A 567 10.87 21.02 7.81
CA GLY A 567 9.72 20.71 8.68
C GLY A 567 8.79 21.90 8.93
N LEU A 568 9.33 23.12 8.94
CA LEU A 568 8.52 24.34 8.99
C LEU A 568 7.65 24.50 7.74
N PHE A 569 8.22 24.38 6.54
CA PHE A 569 7.54 24.75 5.29
C PHE A 569 6.84 23.63 4.56
N VAL A 570 7.21 22.37 4.82
CA VAL A 570 6.71 21.20 4.09
C VAL A 570 5.81 20.35 4.98
N GLU A 571 6.11 20.24 6.27
CA GLU A 571 5.51 19.23 7.14
C GLU A 571 4.51 19.82 8.14
N LEU A 572 4.98 20.25 9.32
CA LEU A 572 4.16 20.52 10.51
C LEU A 572 4.12 21.99 10.93
N GLY A 573 4.94 22.84 10.31
CA GLY A 573 4.96 24.26 10.64
C GLY A 573 3.76 25.03 10.09
N PRO A 574 3.48 26.22 10.63
CA PRO A 574 2.32 27.02 10.25
C PRO A 574 2.40 27.59 8.83
N LEU A 575 3.58 27.57 8.20
CA LEU A 575 3.81 28.21 6.90
C LEU A 575 3.92 27.19 5.77
N MET A 576 3.43 27.57 4.60
CA MET A 576 3.69 26.87 3.33
C MET A 576 4.08 27.86 2.25
N ALA A 577 4.89 27.44 1.30
CA ALA A 577 5.21 28.24 0.12
C ALA A 577 4.21 27.95 -1.00
N LEU A 578 3.45 28.97 -1.43
CA LEU A 578 2.54 28.86 -2.58
C LEU A 578 2.91 29.92 -3.62
N GLY A 579 3.54 29.48 -4.71
CA GLY A 579 4.10 30.36 -5.72
C GLY A 579 5.18 31.26 -5.11
N ASN A 580 4.88 32.57 -5.04
CA ASN A 580 5.81 33.60 -4.54
C ASN A 580 5.41 34.18 -3.18
N LYS A 581 4.55 33.51 -2.40
CA LYS A 581 4.09 33.98 -1.08
C LYS A 581 4.08 32.88 -0.03
N PHE A 582 4.12 33.28 1.24
CA PHE A 582 3.77 32.39 2.34
C PHE A 582 2.25 32.32 2.53
N VAL A 583 1.74 31.14 2.86
CA VAL A 583 0.34 30.92 3.25
C VAL A 583 0.27 30.07 4.52
N LEU A 584 -0.83 30.19 5.27
CA LEU A 584 -1.06 29.35 6.44
C LEU A 584 -1.40 27.91 6.07
N ARG A 585 -0.78 26.96 6.78
CA ARG A 585 -1.15 25.54 6.74
C ARG A 585 -2.43 25.32 7.55
N LYS A 586 -3.29 24.39 7.11
CA LYS A 586 -4.53 24.08 7.84
C LYS A 586 -4.30 23.34 9.15
N TYR A 587 -3.43 22.33 9.15
CA TYR A 587 -3.06 21.55 10.33
C TYR A 587 -1.57 21.73 10.57
N HIS A 588 -1.21 22.28 11.71
CA HIS A 588 0.18 22.51 12.10
C HIS A 588 0.29 22.49 13.63
N TRP A 589 1.49 22.18 14.14
CA TRP A 589 1.66 21.99 15.59
C TRP A 589 1.59 23.31 16.37
N ALA A 590 1.94 24.43 15.71
CA ALA A 590 1.79 25.77 16.30
C ALA A 590 0.31 26.19 16.53
N LEU A 591 -0.68 25.36 16.16
CA LEU A 591 -2.07 25.62 16.55
C LEU A 591 -2.19 25.67 18.08
N HIS A 592 -1.59 24.69 18.76
CA HIS A 592 -1.75 24.50 20.21
C HIS A 592 -0.46 24.70 21.02
N TYR A 593 0.70 24.66 20.36
CA TYR A 593 1.99 24.58 21.03
C TYR A 593 2.94 25.70 20.63
N HIS A 594 3.89 25.99 21.52
CA HIS A 594 5.10 26.71 21.16
C HIS A 594 5.99 25.78 20.34
N VAL A 595 6.42 26.19 19.15
CA VAL A 595 7.26 25.32 18.29
C VAL A 595 8.56 26.04 17.94
N LEU A 596 9.69 25.39 18.25
CA LEU A 596 11.04 25.89 18.00
C LEU A 596 11.72 25.01 16.96
N PHE A 597 12.03 25.57 15.79
CA PHE A 597 12.84 24.92 14.77
C PHE A 597 14.29 25.37 14.92
N ILE A 598 15.23 24.42 14.95
CA ILE A 598 16.67 24.74 14.95
C ILE A 598 17.34 24.02 13.79
N ASP A 599 18.04 24.76 12.94
CA ASP A 599 18.91 24.18 11.92
C ASP A 599 20.15 23.58 12.63
N SER A 600 20.19 22.26 12.76
CA SER A 600 21.22 21.56 13.53
C SER A 600 21.66 20.31 12.79
N PRO A 601 22.96 19.95 12.85
CA PRO A 601 24.05 20.63 13.55
C PRO A 601 24.61 21.85 12.82
N VAL A 602 25.65 22.48 13.40
CA VAL A 602 26.42 23.56 12.76
C VAL A 602 26.84 23.13 11.34
N GLY A 603 26.54 23.94 10.32
CA GLY A 603 26.71 23.57 8.91
C GLY A 603 25.42 23.23 8.17
N THR A 604 24.29 23.20 8.88
CA THR A 604 22.96 22.87 8.35
C THR A 604 22.17 24.14 8.05
N GLY A 605 21.53 24.26 6.89
CA GLY A 605 20.67 25.40 6.57
C GLY A 605 21.38 26.74 6.77
N PHE A 606 20.86 27.62 7.62
CA PHE A 606 21.54 28.89 7.92
C PHE A 606 22.64 28.79 8.99
N SER A 607 22.74 27.68 9.72
CA SER A 607 23.74 27.46 10.76
C SER A 607 25.14 27.26 10.17
N PHE A 608 26.15 27.89 10.77
CA PHE A 608 27.50 27.92 10.19
C PHE A 608 28.61 27.99 11.24
N THR A 609 29.83 27.66 10.84
CA THR A 609 31.08 27.87 11.58
C THR A 609 32.09 28.58 10.67
N GLN A 610 33.05 29.29 11.24
CA GLN A 610 34.18 29.87 10.50
C GLN A 610 35.40 28.94 10.46
N ASN A 611 35.35 27.82 11.17
CA ASN A 611 36.44 26.85 11.26
C ASN A 611 35.91 25.43 11.07
N THR A 612 36.60 24.61 10.27
CA THR A 612 36.22 23.20 10.02
C THR A 612 36.22 22.36 11.30
N LYS A 613 37.01 22.72 12.32
CA LYS A 613 36.96 22.08 13.65
C LYS A 613 35.69 22.38 14.45
N GLY A 614 34.85 23.29 13.96
CA GLY A 614 33.54 23.60 14.55
C GLY A 614 32.41 22.68 14.08
N TYR A 615 32.64 21.80 13.09
CA TYR A 615 31.68 20.77 12.70
C TYR A 615 31.70 19.62 13.72
N CYS A 616 30.53 19.09 14.04
CA CYS A 616 30.41 17.92 14.90
C CYS A 616 30.70 16.63 14.14
N THR A 617 31.39 15.70 14.79
CA THR A 617 31.74 14.39 14.24
C THR A 617 30.96 13.23 14.87
N ASN A 618 30.11 13.52 15.85
CA ASN A 618 29.22 12.56 16.50
C ASN A 618 28.00 13.26 17.13
N GLN A 619 26.98 12.46 17.48
CA GLN A 619 25.75 12.89 18.14
C GLN A 619 25.95 13.61 19.48
N ASP A 620 26.97 13.27 20.26
CA ASP A 620 27.26 13.91 21.56
C ASP A 620 27.71 15.37 21.40
N CYS A 621 28.54 15.66 20.39
CA CYS A 621 28.89 17.03 20.03
C CYS A 621 27.65 17.84 19.64
N VAL A 622 26.74 17.23 18.86
CA VAL A 622 25.50 17.88 18.43
C VAL A 622 24.62 18.18 19.65
N ALA A 623 24.46 17.23 20.57
CA ALA A 623 23.72 17.41 21.81
C ALA A 623 24.27 18.55 22.67
N LYS A 624 25.60 18.70 22.77
CA LYS A 624 26.24 19.81 23.49
C LYS A 624 25.91 21.17 22.87
N ALA A 625 25.97 21.28 21.55
CA ALA A 625 25.64 22.52 20.84
C ALA A 625 24.14 22.87 21.00
N LEU A 626 23.26 21.89 20.83
CA LEU A 626 21.81 22.05 21.02
C LEU A 626 21.45 22.44 22.46
N TYR A 627 22.08 21.81 23.46
CA TYR A 627 21.90 22.19 24.87
C TYR A 627 22.29 23.66 25.09
N GLY A 628 23.44 24.09 24.56
CA GLY A 628 23.87 25.48 24.61
C GLY A 628 22.90 26.47 23.95
N ALA A 629 22.27 26.07 22.84
CA ALA A 629 21.22 26.88 22.20
C ALA A 629 19.93 26.92 23.02
N LEU A 630 19.49 25.79 23.59
CA LEU A 630 18.29 25.74 24.44
C LEU A 630 18.43 26.59 25.71
N ARG A 631 19.61 26.58 26.34
CA ARG A 631 19.92 27.48 27.47
C ARG A 631 19.72 28.94 27.08
N GLN A 632 20.20 29.34 25.91
CA GLN A 632 20.04 30.70 25.40
C GLN A 632 18.59 31.00 25.01
N PHE A 633 17.86 30.04 24.44
CA PHE A 633 16.44 30.17 24.13
C PHE A 633 15.60 30.43 25.39
N PHE A 634 15.79 29.65 26.46
CA PHE A 634 15.08 29.88 27.72
C PHE A 634 15.56 31.14 28.46
N GLN A 635 16.78 31.64 28.19
CA GLN A 635 17.19 32.98 28.63
C GLN A 635 16.49 34.09 27.83
N LEU A 636 16.29 33.89 26.52
CA LEU A 636 15.56 34.84 25.66
C LEU A 636 14.08 34.88 26.02
N PHE A 637 13.47 33.75 26.39
CA PHE A 637 12.07 33.63 26.77
C PHE A 637 11.92 32.99 28.16
N PRO A 638 12.29 33.71 29.24
CA PRO A 638 12.32 33.15 30.60
C PRO A 638 10.95 32.69 31.10
N HIS A 639 9.87 33.29 30.60
CA HIS A 639 8.50 32.87 30.93
C HIS A 639 8.16 31.44 30.46
N LEU A 640 8.91 30.88 29.50
CA LEU A 640 8.70 29.51 29.01
C LEU A 640 9.49 28.46 29.82
N ALA A 641 10.38 28.88 30.72
CA ALA A 641 11.24 27.95 31.46
C ALA A 641 10.45 26.95 32.34
N HIS A 642 9.23 27.32 32.74
CA HIS A 642 8.33 26.47 33.52
C HIS A 642 7.39 25.62 32.64
N ASN A 643 7.26 25.93 31.36
CA ASN A 643 6.40 25.17 30.45
C ASN A 643 6.97 23.77 30.25
N ASP A 644 6.10 22.80 30.02
CA ASP A 644 6.53 21.46 29.65
C ASP A 644 7.31 21.50 28.33
N PHE A 645 8.48 20.87 28.33
CA PHE A 645 9.37 20.84 27.18
C PHE A 645 9.44 19.43 26.57
N TYR A 646 9.28 19.36 25.26
CA TYR A 646 9.39 18.14 24.47
C TYR A 646 10.41 18.30 23.37
N ILE A 647 11.23 17.27 23.16
CA ILE A 647 12.14 17.19 22.01
C ILE A 647 11.47 16.33 20.95
N THR A 648 11.32 16.85 19.75
CA THR A 648 10.65 16.17 18.65
C THR A 648 11.49 16.26 17.38
N GLY A 649 11.30 15.33 16.46
CA GLY A 649 12.01 15.33 15.19
C GLY A 649 11.86 13.99 14.49
N GLU A 650 12.61 13.82 13.40
CA GLU A 650 12.50 12.63 12.57
C GLU A 650 13.82 12.15 11.97
N SER A 651 13.80 10.94 11.41
CA SER A 651 14.93 10.39 10.65
C SER A 651 16.18 10.27 11.51
N TYR A 652 17.32 10.83 11.06
CA TYR A 652 18.56 10.90 11.83
C TYR A 652 18.45 11.68 13.15
N ALA A 653 17.41 12.50 13.34
CA ALA A 653 17.11 13.06 14.66
C ALA A 653 16.78 11.98 15.70
N GLY A 654 16.50 10.75 15.26
CA GLY A 654 16.50 9.54 16.09
C GLY A 654 17.77 9.34 16.93
N LYS A 655 18.89 9.98 16.56
CA LYS A 655 20.11 10.07 17.37
C LYS A 655 20.21 11.37 18.16
N TYR A 656 19.88 12.50 17.52
CA TYR A 656 19.97 13.82 18.15
C TYR A 656 19.08 13.95 19.38
N ILE A 657 17.85 13.44 19.28
CA ILE A 657 16.82 13.54 20.32
C ILE A 657 17.25 12.84 21.61
N PRO A 658 17.59 11.52 21.62
CA PRO A 658 18.02 10.86 22.84
C PRO A 658 19.35 11.39 23.37
N SER A 659 20.31 11.77 22.52
CA SER A 659 21.56 12.36 23.00
C SER A 659 21.34 13.72 23.69
N LEU A 660 20.47 14.57 23.13
CA LEU A 660 20.09 15.83 23.76
C LEU A 660 19.27 15.60 25.05
N GLY A 661 18.33 14.66 25.04
CA GLY A 661 17.55 14.29 26.22
C GLY A 661 18.44 13.84 27.38
N LEU A 662 19.43 12.98 27.09
CA LEU A 662 20.40 12.51 28.08
C LEU A 662 21.29 13.63 28.60
N MET A 663 21.72 14.54 27.73
CA MET A 663 22.46 15.74 28.13
C MET A 663 21.64 16.60 29.08
N ILE A 664 20.37 16.90 28.75
CA ILE A 664 19.48 17.68 29.61
C ILE A 664 19.26 16.99 30.94
N HIS A 665 18.99 15.67 30.94
CA HIS A 665 18.80 14.90 32.16
C HIS A 665 20.02 14.99 33.10
N LYS A 666 21.24 14.78 32.57
CA LYS A 666 22.49 14.86 33.33
C LYS A 666 22.78 16.27 33.84
N GLU A 667 22.52 17.31 33.05
CA GLU A 667 22.78 18.69 33.46
C GLU A 667 21.73 19.21 34.45
N ASN A 668 20.46 18.79 34.31
CA ASN A 668 19.40 19.12 35.28
C ASN A 668 19.71 18.59 36.69
N ALA A 669 20.50 17.53 36.83
CA ALA A 669 20.96 17.05 38.13
C ALA A 669 22.00 17.97 38.78
N LYS A 670 22.67 18.82 37.99
CA LYS A 670 23.79 19.68 38.44
C LYS A 670 23.39 21.15 38.65
N THR A 671 22.21 21.56 38.22
CA THR A 671 21.78 22.97 38.25
C THR A 671 20.37 23.15 38.78
N ASN A 672 20.12 24.30 39.43
CA ASN A 672 18.79 24.73 39.84
C ASN A 672 17.98 25.33 38.69
N CYS A 673 18.64 25.80 37.63
CA CYS A 673 17.98 26.34 36.44
C CYS A 673 17.72 25.18 35.46
N LYS A 674 16.68 24.38 35.72
CA LYS A 674 16.39 23.16 34.96
C LYS A 674 15.58 23.45 33.70
N ILE A 675 15.80 22.65 32.65
CA ILE A 675 14.86 22.57 31.51
C ILE A 675 13.79 21.54 31.90
N ASN A 676 12.51 21.93 31.88
CA ASN A 676 11.38 21.07 32.27
C ASN A 676 11.05 20.01 31.19
N LEU A 677 12.00 19.13 30.88
CA LEU A 677 11.84 18.03 29.92
C LEU A 677 10.77 17.04 30.41
N LYS A 678 9.77 16.76 29.57
CA LYS A 678 8.68 15.82 29.86
C LYS A 678 8.66 14.59 28.96
N GLY A 679 9.15 14.71 27.74
CA GLY A 679 9.16 13.59 26.81
C GLY A 679 9.79 13.89 25.47
N MET A 680 9.82 12.86 24.63
CA MET A 680 10.44 12.89 23.30
C MET A 680 9.52 12.23 22.27
N ALA A 681 9.41 12.79 21.06
CA ALA A 681 8.69 12.18 19.95
C ALA A 681 9.60 12.01 18.74
N LEU A 682 9.79 10.78 18.28
CA LEU A 682 10.77 10.38 17.27
C LEU A 682 10.03 9.78 16.07
N GLY A 683 9.96 10.54 14.98
CA GLY A 683 9.31 10.13 13.73
C GLY A 683 10.27 9.37 12.82
N ASN A 684 9.87 8.21 12.31
CA ASN A 684 10.67 7.41 11.37
C ASN A 684 12.16 7.36 11.78
N ALA A 685 12.40 7.06 13.05
CA ALA A 685 13.64 7.40 13.74
C ALA A 685 14.75 6.36 13.49
N TYR A 686 15.90 6.82 12.99
CA TYR A 686 17.10 6.00 12.85
C TYR A 686 17.95 6.13 14.11
N SER A 687 17.91 5.12 14.98
CA SER A 687 18.45 5.17 16.35
C SER A 687 19.40 4.02 16.65
N ASP A 688 19.10 2.81 16.16
CA ASP A 688 19.87 1.61 16.46
C ASP A 688 20.11 0.78 15.20
N PRO A 689 21.13 1.14 14.40
CA PRO A 689 21.38 0.53 13.10
C PRO A 689 21.43 -0.99 13.12
N ILE A 690 22.00 -1.61 14.16
CA ILE A 690 22.15 -3.07 14.23
C ILE A 690 20.79 -3.79 14.29
N ASN A 691 19.79 -3.20 14.95
CA ASN A 691 18.45 -3.76 15.08
C ASN A 691 17.42 -3.12 14.13
N GLN A 692 17.83 -2.18 13.27
CA GLN A 692 16.99 -1.61 12.20
C GLN A 692 17.38 -2.14 10.81
N LEU A 693 17.85 -3.39 10.73
CA LEU A 693 18.25 -4.07 9.49
C LEU A 693 17.28 -5.21 9.15
N ASP A 694 16.23 -4.93 8.38
CA ASP A 694 15.35 -5.95 7.78
C ASP A 694 14.77 -5.55 6.40
N TYR A 695 15.56 -4.82 5.61
CA TYR A 695 15.13 -4.31 4.29
C TYR A 695 14.73 -5.44 3.32
N GLY A 696 15.45 -6.56 3.32
CA GLY A 696 15.18 -7.68 2.42
C GLY A 696 13.79 -8.29 2.62
N ASN A 697 13.35 -8.52 3.87
CA ASN A 697 12.03 -9.06 4.13
C ASN A 697 10.93 -8.01 3.90
N PHE A 698 11.16 -6.77 4.35
CA PHE A 698 10.23 -5.67 4.13
C PHE A 698 9.94 -5.47 2.63
N LEU A 699 10.98 -5.30 1.81
CA LEU A 699 10.83 -5.05 0.37
C LEU A 699 10.25 -6.27 -0.37
N TYR A 700 10.53 -7.50 0.08
CA TYR A 700 9.93 -8.71 -0.48
C TYR A 700 8.44 -8.79 -0.22
N GLN A 701 8.00 -8.54 1.03
CA GLN A 701 6.58 -8.59 1.37
C GLN A 701 5.80 -7.47 0.64
N HIS A 702 6.42 -6.31 0.37
CA HIS A 702 5.83 -5.26 -0.47
C HIS A 702 5.93 -5.53 -1.98
N GLY A 703 6.47 -6.68 -2.37
CA GLY A 703 6.65 -7.09 -3.77
C GLY A 703 7.70 -6.30 -4.55
N LEU A 704 8.45 -5.39 -3.93
CA LEU A 704 9.51 -4.62 -4.57
C LEU A 704 10.74 -5.47 -4.89
N LEU A 705 10.94 -6.58 -4.18
CA LEU A 705 11.94 -7.61 -4.49
C LEU A 705 11.27 -8.96 -4.71
N ASP A 706 11.86 -9.80 -5.58
CA ASP A 706 11.58 -11.23 -5.58
C ASP A 706 12.44 -11.98 -4.54
N ASN A 707 12.22 -13.28 -4.36
CA ASN A 707 12.95 -14.04 -3.35
C ASN A 707 14.47 -14.15 -3.62
N TYR A 708 14.93 -14.09 -4.87
CA TYR A 708 16.36 -14.08 -5.16
C TYR A 708 16.97 -12.77 -4.68
N GLN A 709 16.35 -11.65 -5.04
CA GLN A 709 16.79 -10.31 -4.65
C GLN A 709 16.72 -10.13 -3.12
N ARG A 710 15.68 -10.64 -2.46
CA ARG A 710 15.60 -10.73 -0.99
C ARG A 710 16.84 -11.37 -0.37
N LYS A 711 17.29 -12.51 -0.90
CA LYS A 711 18.49 -13.20 -0.38
C LYS A 711 19.76 -12.37 -0.55
N VAL A 712 19.88 -11.62 -1.64
CA VAL A 712 21.00 -10.69 -1.85
C VAL A 712 21.01 -9.60 -0.77
N PHE A 713 19.85 -8.99 -0.50
CA PHE A 713 19.69 -8.00 0.58
C PHE A 713 20.05 -8.58 1.95
N LEU A 714 19.48 -9.73 2.31
CA LEU A 714 19.75 -10.38 3.60
C LEU A 714 21.25 -10.72 3.77
N LYS A 715 21.92 -11.13 2.69
CA LYS A 715 23.37 -11.37 2.73
C LYS A 715 24.15 -10.08 3.03
N THR A 716 23.87 -8.99 2.31
CA THR A 716 24.54 -7.70 2.55
C THR A 716 24.22 -7.15 3.94
N GLN A 717 22.99 -7.32 4.43
CA GLN A 717 22.62 -6.95 5.80
C GLN A 717 23.43 -7.73 6.85
N ASN A 718 23.68 -9.03 6.63
CA ASN A 718 24.54 -9.82 7.52
C ASN A 718 26.00 -9.32 7.51
N GLU A 719 26.50 -8.85 6.37
CA GLU A 719 27.83 -8.22 6.28
C GLU A 719 27.87 -6.89 7.04
N ILE A 720 26.81 -6.06 6.96
CA ILE A 720 26.66 -4.84 7.75
C ILE A 720 26.64 -5.17 9.24
N TYR A 721 25.85 -6.16 9.65
CA TYR A 721 25.76 -6.62 11.04
C TYR A 721 27.13 -7.04 11.58
N ALA A 722 27.89 -7.83 10.82
CA ALA A 722 29.24 -8.23 11.20
C ALA A 722 30.19 -7.02 11.31
N ALA A 723 30.10 -6.05 10.41
CA ALA A 723 30.90 -4.83 10.48
C ALA A 723 30.57 -3.99 11.72
N ILE A 724 29.29 -3.81 12.05
CA ILE A 724 28.86 -3.10 13.28
C ILE A 724 29.38 -3.82 14.53
N LYS A 725 29.23 -5.15 14.62
CA LYS A 725 29.71 -5.93 15.77
C LYS A 725 31.21 -5.84 16.00
N ASN A 726 31.97 -5.66 14.93
CA ASN A 726 33.42 -5.48 14.98
C ASN A 726 33.83 -4.00 15.10
N GLU A 727 32.88 -3.10 15.34
CA GLU A 727 33.09 -1.64 15.41
C GLU A 727 33.76 -1.05 14.15
N ALA A 728 33.61 -1.72 13.01
CA ALA A 728 34.14 -1.30 11.72
C ALA A 728 33.18 -0.28 11.06
N TRP A 729 32.97 0.87 11.71
CA TRP A 729 31.94 1.87 11.35
C TRP A 729 32.00 2.33 9.90
N THR A 730 33.21 2.62 9.39
CA THR A 730 33.40 3.01 7.99
C THR A 730 32.94 1.92 7.03
N GLN A 731 33.30 0.67 7.30
CA GLN A 731 32.91 -0.47 6.47
C GLN A 731 31.39 -0.69 6.52
N ALA A 732 30.80 -0.62 7.72
CA ALA A 732 29.36 -0.73 7.90
C ALA A 732 28.62 0.37 7.11
N ASN A 733 29.12 1.61 7.14
CA ASN A 733 28.51 2.74 6.44
C ASN A 733 28.62 2.59 4.91
N ILE A 734 29.77 2.13 4.39
CA ILE A 734 29.95 1.84 2.96
C ILE A 734 29.00 0.73 2.49
N LEU A 735 28.82 -0.32 3.31
CA LEU A 735 27.90 -1.41 2.98
C LEU A 735 26.43 -0.94 3.02
N MET A 736 26.07 -0.06 3.96
CA MET A 736 24.74 0.53 4.04
C MET A 736 24.46 1.46 2.83
N ASP A 737 25.42 2.31 2.46
CA ASP A 737 25.35 3.13 1.24
C ASP A 737 25.14 2.24 0.01
N ARG A 738 25.91 1.15 -0.11
CA ARG A 738 25.74 0.17 -1.22
C ARG A 738 24.37 -0.52 -1.20
N LEU A 739 23.77 -0.70 -0.03
CA LEU A 739 22.45 -1.33 0.09
C LEU A 739 21.34 -0.37 -0.40
N MET A 740 21.37 0.89 0.03
CA MET A 740 20.24 1.82 -0.10
C MET A 740 20.48 3.03 -1.02
N ASP A 741 21.58 3.77 -0.85
CA ASP A 741 21.76 5.12 -1.41
C ASP A 741 22.67 5.15 -2.65
N GLY A 742 23.88 4.61 -2.53
CA GLY A 742 24.89 4.56 -3.57
C GLY A 742 25.52 5.92 -3.87
N GLU A 743 25.46 6.87 -2.93
CA GLU A 743 26.07 8.18 -3.08
C GLU A 743 27.60 8.08 -3.06
N VAL A 744 28.13 7.29 -2.12
CA VAL A 744 29.59 7.11 -1.93
C VAL A 744 30.11 6.01 -2.86
N THR A 745 29.40 4.89 -2.98
CA THR A 745 29.84 3.73 -3.76
C THR A 745 29.48 3.80 -5.25
N HIS A 746 28.71 4.81 -5.65
CA HIS A 746 28.16 5.00 -7.01
C HIS A 746 27.27 3.83 -7.49
N PHE A 747 26.86 2.94 -6.58
CA PHE A 747 25.98 1.81 -6.86
C PHE A 747 25.15 1.44 -5.63
N ALA A 748 23.82 1.43 -5.78
CA ALA A 748 22.89 0.96 -4.75
C ALA A 748 22.12 -0.28 -5.22
N LEU A 749 22.06 -1.32 -4.39
CA LEU A 749 21.23 -2.51 -4.63
C LEU A 749 19.74 -2.15 -4.72
N PHE A 750 19.27 -1.26 -3.83
CA PHE A 750 17.90 -0.75 -3.85
C PHE A 750 17.54 -0.14 -5.21
N LYS A 751 18.28 0.85 -5.68
CA LYS A 751 18.05 1.48 -6.98
C LYS A 751 18.20 0.48 -8.14
N PHE A 752 19.19 -0.40 -8.09
CA PHE A 752 19.44 -1.38 -9.14
C PHE A 752 18.27 -2.35 -9.33
N TYR A 753 17.73 -2.90 -8.25
CA TYR A 753 16.66 -3.89 -8.34
C TYR A 753 15.25 -3.30 -8.43
N THR A 754 15.00 -2.16 -7.77
CA THR A 754 13.66 -1.55 -7.75
C THR A 754 13.47 -0.51 -8.84
N GLY A 755 14.56 0.10 -9.32
CA GLY A 755 14.54 1.27 -10.21
C GLY A 755 14.25 2.60 -9.50
N PHE A 756 13.93 2.59 -8.20
CA PHE A 756 13.50 3.78 -7.47
C PHE A 756 14.67 4.74 -7.27
N ASN A 757 14.35 6.04 -7.33
CA ASN A 757 15.25 7.12 -6.89
C ASN A 757 14.72 7.82 -5.63
N TYR A 758 13.67 7.28 -5.02
CA TYR A 758 12.97 7.83 -3.87
C TYR A 758 12.57 6.69 -2.94
N TYR A 759 12.99 6.77 -1.68
CA TYR A 759 12.71 5.74 -0.66
C TYR A 759 11.90 6.27 0.53
N TYR A 760 11.45 7.52 0.48
CA TYR A 760 10.66 8.09 1.56
C TYR A 760 9.16 7.75 1.46
N ASN A 761 8.69 7.22 0.32
CA ASN A 761 7.32 6.71 0.15
C ASN A 761 7.29 5.73 -1.04
N PHE A 762 7.01 4.44 -0.80
CA PHE A 762 7.08 3.44 -1.88
C PHE A 762 6.02 3.58 -2.98
N LEU A 763 4.99 4.42 -2.79
CA LEU A 763 4.02 4.76 -3.84
C LEU A 763 4.62 5.69 -4.90
N GLN A 764 5.75 6.34 -4.59
CA GLN A 764 6.45 7.28 -5.46
C GLN A 764 7.82 6.71 -5.84
N SER A 765 8.11 6.56 -7.13
CA SER A 765 9.44 6.09 -7.60
C SER A 765 10.45 7.21 -7.84
N THR A 766 10.00 8.46 -7.92
CA THR A 766 10.80 9.63 -8.25
C THR A 766 10.57 10.72 -7.22
N LEU A 767 11.60 11.54 -7.01
CA LEU A 767 11.58 12.61 -6.03
C LEU A 767 10.77 13.78 -6.58
N SER A 768 9.77 14.24 -5.83
CA SER A 768 9.02 15.45 -6.16
C SER A 768 9.79 16.70 -5.68
N ASP A 769 9.78 17.79 -6.45
CA ASP A 769 10.59 19.00 -6.18
C ASP A 769 9.99 19.86 -5.05
N GLU A 770 10.09 19.35 -3.83
CA GLU A 770 9.47 19.93 -2.63
C GLU A 770 10.28 21.09 -2.02
N LYS A 771 11.59 21.12 -2.28
CA LYS A 771 12.49 22.14 -1.72
C LYS A 771 12.39 23.45 -2.50
N THR A 772 12.25 23.39 -3.81
CA THR A 772 12.30 24.58 -4.68
C THR A 772 11.28 25.66 -4.33
N PRO A 773 10.01 25.38 -3.97
CA PRO A 773 9.04 26.41 -3.63
C PRO A 773 9.46 27.30 -2.47
N PHE A 774 9.85 26.74 -1.31
CA PHE A 774 10.23 27.56 -0.16
C PHE A 774 11.63 28.15 -0.32
N MET A 775 12.55 27.45 -0.99
CA MET A 775 13.89 27.99 -1.29
C MET A 775 13.81 29.27 -2.13
N LYS A 776 12.90 29.32 -3.12
CA LYS A 776 12.64 30.56 -3.89
C LYS A 776 12.25 31.74 -2.98
N LEU A 777 11.47 31.50 -1.92
CA LEU A 777 11.11 32.55 -0.96
C LEU A 777 12.29 32.94 -0.07
N LEU A 778 13.07 31.97 0.42
CA LEU A 778 14.26 32.23 1.24
C LEU A 778 15.38 32.97 0.48
N HIS A 779 15.32 33.02 -0.86
CA HIS A 779 16.20 33.84 -1.68
C HIS A 779 15.79 35.32 -1.77
N LYS A 780 14.54 35.67 -1.40
CA LYS A 780 14.09 37.07 -1.50
C LYS A 780 14.66 37.94 -0.39
N ASN A 781 15.13 39.14 -0.74
CA ASN A 781 15.79 40.05 0.21
C ASN A 781 14.86 40.50 1.35
N ASP A 782 13.59 40.74 1.07
CA ASP A 782 12.58 41.07 2.09
C ASP A 782 12.38 39.93 3.09
N VAL A 783 12.23 38.69 2.60
CA VAL A 783 12.13 37.50 3.46
C VAL A 783 13.38 37.34 4.32
N ARG A 784 14.57 37.42 3.71
CA ARG A 784 15.86 37.29 4.42
C ARG A 784 16.07 38.34 5.51
N ARG A 785 15.61 39.58 5.27
CA ARG A 785 15.58 40.64 6.28
C ARG A 785 14.61 40.30 7.40
N SER A 786 13.40 39.87 7.07
CA SER A 786 12.37 39.53 8.06
C SER A 786 12.76 38.38 8.97
N ILE A 787 13.53 37.40 8.47
CA ILE A 787 13.97 36.23 9.23
C ILE A 787 15.39 36.38 9.80
N HIS A 788 15.99 37.56 9.69
CA HIS A 788 17.26 37.92 10.34
C HIS A 788 18.50 37.10 9.92
N VAL A 789 18.49 36.55 8.71
CA VAL A 789 19.62 35.75 8.16
C VAL A 789 20.65 36.59 7.40
N GLY A 790 20.29 37.83 7.05
CA GLY A 790 21.17 38.73 6.28
C GLY A 790 21.61 38.12 4.95
N GLY A 791 22.86 38.34 4.54
CA GLY A 791 23.46 37.74 3.35
C GLY A 791 24.04 36.31 3.51
N ARG A 792 23.74 35.59 4.60
CA ARG A 792 24.33 34.26 4.89
C ARG A 792 23.89 33.17 3.91
N SER A 793 24.81 32.34 3.45
CA SER A 793 24.46 31.19 2.60
C SER A 793 23.52 30.23 3.33
N PHE A 794 22.65 29.57 2.57
CA PHE A 794 21.89 28.42 3.02
C PHE A 794 22.66 27.16 2.60
N HIS A 795 23.16 26.42 3.57
CA HIS A 795 23.94 25.19 3.39
C HIS A 795 22.99 23.98 3.20
N ASP A 796 23.37 23.07 2.31
CA ASP A 796 22.61 21.87 1.96
C ASP A 796 22.85 20.67 2.89
N GLY A 797 23.85 20.75 3.76
CA GLY A 797 24.17 19.73 4.76
C GLY A 797 25.23 18.71 4.34
N GLU A 798 25.78 18.77 3.11
CA GLU A 798 26.72 17.76 2.60
C GLU A 798 27.96 17.60 3.49
N THR A 799 28.53 18.72 3.95
CA THR A 799 29.69 18.69 4.87
C THR A 799 29.33 18.07 6.21
N VAL A 800 28.13 18.31 6.72
CA VAL A 800 27.65 17.72 7.98
C VAL A 800 27.53 16.20 7.83
N GLN A 801 26.95 15.74 6.72
CA GLN A 801 26.79 14.32 6.43
C GLN A 801 28.15 13.60 6.40
N LEU A 802 29.14 14.20 5.74
CA LEU A 802 30.49 13.66 5.70
C LEU A 802 31.12 13.58 7.12
N MET A 803 30.98 14.65 7.91
CA MET A 803 31.56 14.71 9.26
C MET A 803 30.91 13.72 10.23
N LEU A 804 29.63 13.38 10.04
CA LEU A 804 28.89 12.40 10.86
C LEU A 804 28.91 10.97 10.27
N SER A 805 29.65 10.71 9.19
CA SER A 805 29.71 9.38 8.55
C SER A 805 30.08 8.23 9.50
N LEU A 806 30.96 8.46 10.48
CA LEU A 806 31.34 7.44 11.48
C LEU A 806 30.26 7.22 12.55
N ASP A 807 29.41 8.21 12.78
CA ASP A 807 28.29 8.16 13.72
C ASP A 807 27.10 7.39 13.12
N MET A 808 26.97 7.35 11.78
CA MET A 808 25.84 6.73 11.06
C MET A 808 25.50 5.34 11.56
N MET A 809 26.50 4.47 11.73
CA MET A 809 26.27 3.07 12.08
C MET A 809 26.35 2.76 13.59
N GLN A 810 26.57 3.77 14.43
CA GLN A 810 26.60 3.62 15.89
C GLN A 810 25.20 3.65 16.52
N SER A 811 25.02 2.98 17.65
CA SER A 811 23.74 2.93 18.35
C SER A 811 23.59 4.04 19.40
N VAL A 812 22.37 4.57 19.55
CA VAL A 812 21.97 5.39 20.72
C VAL A 812 21.00 4.67 21.65
N ALA A 813 20.80 3.35 21.47
CA ALA A 813 19.90 2.55 22.30
C ALA A 813 20.16 2.69 23.81
N PRO A 814 21.41 2.71 24.33
CA PRO A 814 21.66 2.90 25.76
C PRO A 814 21.12 4.22 26.32
N ALA A 815 21.18 5.31 25.53
CA ALA A 815 20.61 6.59 25.93
C ALA A 815 19.09 6.53 25.99
N ILE A 816 18.46 5.82 25.04
CA ILE A 816 17.01 5.61 25.01
C ILE A 816 16.56 4.78 26.23
N SER A 817 17.26 3.68 26.54
CA SER A 817 17.00 2.85 27.73
C SER A 817 17.01 3.65 29.03
N GLU A 818 18.05 4.48 29.22
CA GLU A 818 18.16 5.34 30.40
C GLU A 818 17.00 6.33 30.47
N LEU A 819 16.69 6.99 29.35
CA LEU A 819 15.66 8.02 29.31
C LEU A 819 14.24 7.47 29.52
N LEU A 820 13.94 6.26 29.06
CA LEU A 820 12.65 5.60 29.27
C LEU A 820 12.35 5.33 30.75
N SER A 821 13.36 5.30 31.62
CA SER A 821 13.15 5.21 33.07
C SER A 821 12.61 6.51 33.69
N HIS A 822 12.62 7.62 32.93
CA HIS A 822 12.34 8.95 33.46
C HIS A 822 11.36 9.79 32.63
N TYR A 823 11.28 9.56 31.33
CA TYR A 823 10.53 10.39 30.40
C TYR A 823 9.75 9.56 29.40
N ARG A 824 8.60 10.08 28.99
CA ARG A 824 7.77 9.46 27.95
C ARG A 824 8.44 9.59 26.59
N MET A 825 8.41 8.53 25.79
CA MET A 825 8.94 8.51 24.43
C MET A 825 7.92 7.94 23.45
N LEU A 826 7.56 8.71 22.43
CA LEU A 826 6.75 8.27 21.30
C LEU A 826 7.66 7.95 20.12
N PHE A 827 7.67 6.71 19.66
CA PHE A 827 8.21 6.33 18.35
C PHE A 827 7.04 6.23 17.37
N TYR A 828 7.06 6.97 16.27
CA TYR A 828 6.00 6.89 15.27
C TYR A 828 6.58 6.72 13.87
N ASN A 829 5.99 5.87 13.04
CA ASN A 829 6.46 5.66 11.67
C ASN A 829 5.30 5.76 10.68
N GLY A 830 5.56 6.38 9.53
CA GLY A 830 4.69 6.24 8.38
C GLY A 830 4.76 4.83 7.78
N GLN A 831 3.60 4.25 7.47
CA GLN A 831 3.44 2.92 6.87
C GLN A 831 4.16 2.73 5.52
N LEU A 832 4.33 3.80 4.75
CA LEU A 832 4.83 3.78 3.38
C LEU A 832 6.34 4.07 3.29
N ASP A 833 7.00 4.33 4.42
CA ASP A 833 8.44 4.61 4.47
C ASP A 833 9.26 3.35 4.19
N ILE A 834 10.32 3.48 3.40
CA ILE A 834 11.28 2.40 3.14
C ILE A 834 12.52 2.55 4.01
N ILE A 835 13.07 3.77 4.13
CA ILE A 835 14.39 3.96 4.74
C ILE A 835 14.37 3.74 6.25
N VAL A 836 13.27 4.07 6.92
CA VAL A 836 13.03 3.72 8.32
C VAL A 836 11.63 3.12 8.47
N ALA A 837 11.41 2.02 7.76
CA ALA A 837 10.14 1.31 7.77
C ALA A 837 9.74 0.86 9.19
N TYR A 838 8.44 0.86 9.46
CA TYR A 838 7.88 0.52 10.78
C TYR A 838 8.40 -0.80 11.36
N PRO A 839 8.44 -1.94 10.61
CA PRO A 839 8.98 -3.19 11.15
C PRO A 839 10.44 -3.11 11.60
N LEU A 840 11.24 -2.21 11.03
CA LEU A 840 12.62 -1.97 11.45
C LEU A 840 12.67 -1.32 12.83
N THR A 841 11.83 -0.31 13.05
CA THR A 841 11.69 0.35 14.36
C THR A 841 11.15 -0.61 15.41
N ILE A 842 10.19 -1.48 15.06
CA ILE A 842 9.68 -2.51 15.97
C ILE A 842 10.75 -3.55 16.32
N ASN A 843 11.54 -3.99 15.35
CA ASN A 843 12.67 -4.88 15.63
C ASN A 843 13.69 -4.23 16.59
N PHE A 844 13.96 -2.94 16.44
CA PHE A 844 14.73 -2.18 17.43
C PHE A 844 14.09 -2.19 18.82
N ILE A 845 12.82 -1.80 18.94
CA ILE A 845 12.13 -1.74 20.23
C ILE A 845 12.08 -3.12 20.91
N ASN A 846 11.89 -4.19 20.15
CA ASN A 846 11.85 -5.56 20.69
C ASN A 846 13.21 -6.05 21.20
N ASN A 847 14.32 -5.46 20.72
CA ASN A 847 15.67 -5.74 21.18
C ASN A 847 16.20 -4.69 22.18
N LEU A 848 15.40 -3.68 22.52
CA LEU A 848 15.75 -2.63 23.48
C LEU A 848 15.53 -3.14 24.91
N ASN A 849 16.55 -3.04 25.75
CA ASN A 849 16.42 -3.30 27.18
C ASN A 849 15.99 -2.01 27.90
N PHE A 850 14.77 -1.96 28.46
CA PHE A 850 14.26 -0.80 29.20
C PHE A 850 13.34 -1.22 30.34
N SER A 851 13.12 -0.32 31.29
CA SER A 851 12.47 -0.60 32.58
C SER A 851 11.07 -1.22 32.48
N ALA A 852 10.35 -1.01 31.39
CA ALA A 852 8.99 -1.48 31.17
C ALA A 852 8.86 -2.45 29.98
N SER A 853 9.94 -3.12 29.57
CA SER A 853 9.94 -4.05 28.43
C SER A 853 8.89 -5.16 28.58
N ASP A 854 8.78 -5.77 29.75
CA ASP A 854 7.79 -6.84 30.02
C ASP A 854 6.34 -6.33 29.97
N GLU A 855 6.11 -5.08 30.36
CA GLU A 855 4.81 -4.43 30.23
C GLU A 855 4.49 -4.22 28.75
N TYR A 856 5.43 -3.66 27.99
CA TYR A 856 5.28 -3.44 26.56
C TYR A 856 5.03 -4.75 25.78
N PHE A 857 5.75 -5.83 26.07
CA PHE A 857 5.55 -7.11 25.38
C PHE A 857 4.17 -7.74 25.65
N ARG A 858 3.59 -7.48 26.82
CA ARG A 858 2.24 -7.94 27.20
C ARG A 858 1.14 -6.98 26.77
N ALA A 859 1.47 -5.73 26.45
CA ALA A 859 0.50 -4.74 26.03
C ALA A 859 -0.15 -5.15 24.70
N THR A 860 -1.44 -4.85 24.58
CA THR A 860 -2.17 -5.01 23.32
C THR A 860 -2.13 -3.71 22.54
N ARG A 861 -2.07 -3.84 21.22
CA ARG A 861 -2.12 -2.71 20.30
C ARG A 861 -3.58 -2.25 20.16
N ILE A 862 -3.81 -0.94 20.17
CA ILE A 862 -5.14 -0.34 19.96
C ILE A 862 -5.25 0.23 18.55
N ILE A 863 -6.46 0.15 17.97
CA ILE A 863 -6.79 0.80 16.70
C ILE A 863 -7.05 2.28 16.97
N TRP A 864 -6.19 3.14 16.44
CA TRP A 864 -6.31 4.58 16.58
C TRP A 864 -7.12 5.17 15.42
N LYS A 865 -8.20 5.89 15.78
CA LYS A 865 -9.12 6.53 14.82
C LYS A 865 -9.10 8.04 14.97
N VAL A 866 -9.21 8.73 13.83
CA VAL A 866 -9.45 10.19 13.77
C VAL A 866 -10.75 10.42 13.01
N GLY A 867 -11.82 10.73 13.74
CA GLY A 867 -13.18 10.63 13.22
C GLY A 867 -13.52 9.17 12.89
N ASN A 868 -14.08 8.92 11.71
CA ASN A 868 -14.43 7.56 11.26
C ASN A 868 -13.26 6.82 10.59
N ASN A 869 -12.11 7.47 10.40
CA ASN A 869 -10.98 6.89 9.69
C ASN A 869 -10.01 6.20 10.66
N ILE A 870 -9.57 4.99 10.31
CA ILE A 870 -8.45 4.32 10.99
C ILE A 870 -7.16 5.03 10.58
N ALA A 871 -6.66 5.88 11.48
CA ALA A 871 -5.44 6.66 11.27
C ALA A 871 -4.18 5.81 11.48
N GLY A 872 -4.27 4.78 12.31
CA GLY A 872 -3.13 3.95 12.64
C GLY A 872 -3.39 3.03 13.81
N TYR A 873 -2.30 2.65 14.47
CA TYR A 873 -2.33 1.75 15.61
C TYR A 873 -1.29 2.19 16.63
N ILE A 874 -1.62 2.05 17.92
CA ILE A 874 -0.78 2.53 19.02
C ILE A 874 -0.58 1.38 20.01
N LYS A 875 0.64 1.21 20.52
CA LYS A 875 0.95 0.30 21.62
C LYS A 875 1.79 1.04 22.65
N THR A 876 1.44 0.90 23.93
CA THR A 876 2.12 1.57 25.03
C THR A 876 2.49 0.58 26.12
N GLY A 877 3.71 0.69 26.65
CA GLY A 877 4.15 -0.01 27.85
C GLY A 877 5.07 0.89 28.67
N GLY A 878 4.65 1.21 29.89
CA GLY A 878 5.31 2.22 30.73
C GLY A 878 5.43 3.56 30.01
N ASN A 879 6.66 4.06 29.89
CA ASN A 879 6.96 5.32 29.24
C ASN A 879 7.16 5.22 27.71
N LEU A 880 7.15 4.02 27.13
CA LEU A 880 7.30 3.82 25.68
C LEU A 880 5.93 3.75 25.03
N THR A 881 5.70 4.60 24.04
CA THR A 881 4.59 4.49 23.09
C THR A 881 5.17 4.29 21.69
N GLU A 882 4.64 3.32 20.94
CA GLU A 882 4.91 3.17 19.51
C GLU A 882 3.62 3.33 18.69
N ALA A 883 3.74 3.91 17.50
CA ALA A 883 2.61 4.18 16.62
C ALA A 883 2.94 3.96 15.14
N LEU A 884 2.13 3.16 14.45
CA LEU A 884 2.08 3.17 12.99
C LEU A 884 1.09 4.23 12.53
N VAL A 885 1.48 5.13 11.62
CA VAL A 885 0.59 6.06 10.94
C VAL A 885 0.34 5.56 9.51
N ARG A 886 -0.91 5.20 9.22
CA ARG A 886 -1.30 4.66 7.91
C ARG A 886 -1.15 5.70 6.81
N ASN A 887 -0.99 5.24 5.58
CA ASN A 887 -1.01 6.08 4.38
C ASN A 887 -0.03 7.28 4.44
N ALA A 888 1.07 7.14 5.17
CA ALA A 888 2.12 8.15 5.33
C ALA A 888 3.49 7.53 5.04
N GLY A 889 4.36 8.26 4.36
CA GLY A 889 5.77 7.92 4.18
C GLY A 889 6.64 8.43 5.32
N HIS A 890 7.91 8.71 5.03
CA HIS A 890 8.92 9.13 6.00
C HIS A 890 8.55 10.42 6.74
N MET A 891 8.01 11.40 6.01
CA MET A 891 7.55 12.67 6.58
C MET A 891 6.07 12.60 6.94
N VAL A 892 5.77 11.94 8.05
CA VAL A 892 4.39 11.68 8.49
C VAL A 892 3.52 12.95 8.56
N PRO A 893 4.00 14.10 9.11
CA PRO A 893 3.17 15.30 9.17
C PRO A 893 2.91 15.95 7.81
N LYS A 894 3.68 15.62 6.77
CA LYS A 894 3.40 16.05 5.40
C LYS A 894 2.29 15.21 4.77
N ASP A 895 2.39 13.89 4.88
CA ASP A 895 1.48 12.98 4.19
C ASP A 895 0.13 12.86 4.90
N GLN A 896 0.12 12.90 6.25
CA GLN A 896 -1.07 12.83 7.08
C GLN A 896 -1.11 13.94 8.15
N PRO A 897 -1.16 15.22 7.75
CA PRO A 897 -1.00 16.36 8.67
C PRO A 897 -2.05 16.41 9.79
N ARG A 898 -3.29 15.98 9.50
CA ARG A 898 -4.36 15.90 10.51
C ARG A 898 -4.09 14.80 11.53
N TRP A 899 -3.67 13.62 11.09
CA TRP A 899 -3.41 12.48 11.98
C TRP A 899 -2.14 12.72 12.79
N ALA A 900 -1.09 13.29 12.19
CA ALA A 900 0.12 13.67 12.91
C ALA A 900 -0.16 14.70 14.03
N LEU A 901 -1.04 15.68 13.78
CA LEU A 901 -1.46 16.64 14.80
C LEU A 901 -2.26 15.98 15.93
N ASP A 902 -3.16 15.06 15.62
CA ASP A 902 -3.91 14.30 16.62
C ASP A 902 -2.98 13.42 17.48
N LEU A 903 -2.04 12.70 16.85
CA LEU A 903 -1.07 11.85 17.53
C LEU A 903 -0.19 12.63 18.51
N ILE A 904 0.34 13.78 18.09
CA ILE A 904 1.19 14.59 18.99
C ILE A 904 0.37 15.17 20.15
N GLN A 905 -0.91 15.49 19.94
CA GLN A 905 -1.81 15.91 21.01
C GLN A 905 -2.05 14.78 22.02
N LYS A 906 -2.32 13.57 21.54
CA LYS A 906 -2.47 12.38 22.39
C LYS A 906 -1.22 12.12 23.22
N PHE A 907 -0.04 12.18 22.59
CA PHE A 907 1.23 12.03 23.30
C PHE A 907 1.43 13.11 24.38
N ILE A 908 1.25 14.38 24.04
CA ILE A 908 1.47 15.48 25.00
C ILE A 908 0.50 15.38 26.18
N ASN A 909 -0.78 15.13 25.90
CA ASN A 909 -1.84 15.04 26.92
C ASN A 909 -1.86 13.71 27.68
N ASN A 910 -1.07 12.72 27.24
CA ASN A 910 -1.11 11.35 27.75
C ASN A 910 -2.48 10.66 27.59
N ASP A 911 -3.13 10.90 26.46
CA ASP A 911 -4.52 10.47 26.23
C ASP A 911 -4.65 9.68 24.91
N TYR A 912 -4.44 8.37 25.01
CA TYR A 912 -4.52 7.44 23.88
C TYR A 912 -5.85 6.71 23.76
N ASN A 913 -6.78 6.96 24.69
CA ASN A 913 -8.11 6.36 24.68
C ASN A 913 -9.04 7.01 23.64
#